data_AF-A0A1F5YZ20-F1
#
_entry.id   AF-A0A1F5YZ20-F1
#
_cell.length_a   1.000
_cell.length_b   1.000
_cell.length_c   1.000
_cell.angle_alpha   90.00
_cell.angle_beta   90.00
_cell.angle_gamma   90.00
#
_symmetry.space_group_name_H-M   'P 1'
#
loop_
_entity.id
_entity.type
_entity.pdbx_description
1 polymer ?
#
loop_
_entity_poly.entity_id
_entity_poly.type
_entity_poly.pdbx_seq_one_letter_code
_entity_poly.pdbx_strand_id
1 'polypeptide(L)'
;MLPRIVSLIQSGWPSALLGLALLCACGPKTEMAARPGEYLYLGANAQIEPTLLPPAPADGDTVLNDAPGFNWLAEDSAKASILEISRDPGFPESAALLLRAGQQGPLVPLSLSSTPLVTEGNGQWLIAGLPLNLYHPSFKLGEGRWYWRWRCILSDGGMTPPSYVRAFIVSPEAVEYTVPALKDLFANIPASHPRLFIRPENLDSLRGLLKSSAPHQRLYSRIEAYADSLLEVPLMQEPPPFPEGPFHYNLWRDYYDLARKSGQVLDFLSFCYLMTGEPKYAERAKEWLLNFAGWDLVGTSGMSNNDEVAMPILLNGARAYDWIYDALSEQERQTIRAMLVARGEQAYARWWKDSYHVRPFASHVTRLVNYMSQVGAVLYGETPEAEKWLSYVVPVVTTFYPAWGGRDGGYSEGPSYWMMYFNYMLQSAHCINSAMGLDVLKKPFYRNNGYFKVYAYPYYGVQRPFGDTGIGSYWPADKLNLYRLASVFHNPYFRWRAEMSQPEELPVSETIVPSGIMSFLWLDEGPGHVEPKAPDDLPGARLFRDVGLAAFHEDLGNPQETYFLLKSSPYGAWSHIYADQNSFYIQGFGEALAIQSGYYPHYGHPHHLDWTWQTKAHNSILVDGEGQRVHDRTSRGKIIAFGLGSGEPGSLDYAAGDASEAYHGKLTKFIRHVYYERPRDFLLIDELEAPQPVRYDWLLHALEKMEIDEINNTVTVRRGKARLTVKFLEPAELSFSQTGKFDVSPGTAYPEGFVYPEQWHLTVSTKNRNKAAAFVVRMKVWQAP
;
A
#
# COMPACT_ATOMS: atom_id res chain seq x y z
N MET A 1 30.75 20.65 19.56
CA MET A 1 29.29 20.47 19.48
C MET A 1 28.72 20.06 20.84
N LEU A 2 29.12 18.91 21.40
CA LEU A 2 28.70 18.41 22.72
C LEU A 2 28.78 19.42 23.89
N PRO A 3 29.88 20.18 24.07
CA PRO A 3 30.00 21.10 25.21
C PRO A 3 29.04 22.29 25.13
N ARG A 4 28.65 22.71 23.91
CA ARG A 4 27.67 23.80 23.69
C ARG A 4 26.23 23.32 23.87
N ILE A 5 25.91 22.10 23.42
CA ILE A 5 24.60 21.47 23.64
C ILE A 5 24.36 21.27 25.15
N VAL A 6 25.34 20.77 25.90
CA VAL A 6 25.25 20.62 27.37
C VAL A 6 25.06 21.98 28.07
N SER A 7 25.71 23.05 27.60
CA SER A 7 25.56 24.40 28.15
C SER A 7 24.17 25.02 27.88
N LEU A 8 23.55 24.75 26.74
CA LEU A 8 22.20 25.24 26.39
C LEU A 8 21.09 24.52 27.18
N ILE A 9 21.34 23.28 27.62
CA ILE A 9 20.38 22.48 28.39
C ILE A 9 20.40 22.87 29.89
N GLN A 10 21.53 23.38 30.40
CA GLN A 10 21.66 23.84 31.79
C GLN A 10 20.81 25.08 32.14
N SER A 11 20.22 25.79 31.16
CA SER A 11 19.44 27.01 31.38
C SER A 11 17.92 26.81 31.51
N GLY A 12 17.43 25.58 31.77
CA GLY A 12 16.02 25.38 32.18
C GLY A 12 15.30 24.09 31.77
N TRP A 13 15.99 22.94 31.67
CA TRP A 13 15.37 21.65 31.30
C TRP A 13 15.37 20.65 32.48
N PRO A 14 14.40 19.71 32.54
CA PRO A 14 14.45 18.58 33.49
C PRO A 14 15.67 17.69 33.23
N SER A 15 16.29 17.22 34.31
CA SER A 15 17.54 16.45 34.34
C SER A 15 17.54 15.12 33.56
N ALA A 16 16.37 14.62 33.13
CA ALA A 16 16.24 13.38 32.36
C ALA A 16 16.74 13.50 30.91
N LEU A 17 16.65 14.67 30.27
CA LEU A 17 17.10 14.91 28.89
C LEU A 17 18.62 15.09 28.76
N LEU A 18 19.29 15.48 29.86
CA LEU A 18 20.75 15.60 29.93
C LEU A 18 21.43 14.23 29.76
N GLY A 19 20.82 13.16 30.27
CA GLY A 19 21.36 11.79 30.17
C GLY A 19 21.29 11.21 28.75
N LEU A 20 20.30 11.62 27.94
CA LEU A 20 20.08 11.11 26.59
C LEU A 20 20.94 11.81 25.53
N ALA A 21 21.20 13.11 25.67
CA ALA A 21 22.18 13.82 24.83
C ALA A 21 23.61 13.27 25.00
N LEU A 22 23.94 12.76 26.20
CA LEU A 22 25.19 12.05 26.47
C LEU A 22 25.22 10.63 25.87
N LEU A 23 24.07 9.96 25.73
CA LEU A 23 23.96 8.67 25.04
C LEU A 23 24.16 8.79 23.51
N CYS A 24 23.76 9.90 22.88
CA CYS A 24 24.09 10.16 21.46
C CYS A 24 25.58 10.41 21.21
N ALA A 25 26.36 10.80 22.24
CA ALA A 25 27.80 11.04 22.12
C ALA A 25 28.64 9.76 22.13
N CYS A 26 28.10 8.71 22.74
CA CYS A 26 28.66 7.37 22.67
C CYS A 26 27.96 6.68 21.50
N GLY A 27 28.60 6.63 20.32
CA GLY A 27 28.07 5.87 19.17
C GLY A 27 27.54 4.49 19.60
N PRO A 28 26.57 3.91 18.88
CA PRO A 28 25.72 2.83 19.37
C PRO A 28 26.56 1.67 19.90
N LYS A 29 26.69 1.58 21.23
CA LYS A 29 27.36 0.46 21.92
C LYS A 29 26.44 -0.23 22.94
N THR A 30 25.19 0.19 23.02
CA THR A 30 24.16 -0.51 23.77
C THR A 30 22.97 -0.66 22.84
N GLU A 31 22.85 -1.86 22.25
CA GLU A 31 21.57 -2.38 21.81
C GLU A 31 20.60 -2.25 22.99
N MET A 32 19.68 -1.28 22.91
CA MET A 32 18.51 -1.32 23.77
C MET A 32 17.76 -2.59 23.36
N ALA A 33 17.71 -3.56 24.28
CA ALA A 33 17.01 -4.81 24.07
C ALA A 33 15.58 -4.50 23.60
N ALA A 34 15.31 -4.86 22.34
CA ALA A 34 13.97 -4.92 21.80
C ALA A 34 13.08 -5.68 22.79
N ARG A 35 11.92 -5.11 23.12
CA ARG A 35 10.86 -5.90 23.75
C ARG A 35 10.45 -7.04 22.80
N PRO A 36 9.86 -8.14 23.30
CA PRO A 36 9.30 -9.16 22.42
C PRO A 36 8.37 -8.49 21.38
N GLY A 37 8.72 -8.60 20.10
CA GLY A 37 7.98 -7.99 18.98
C GLY A 37 8.72 -6.94 18.15
N GLU A 38 9.92 -6.47 18.52
CA GLU A 38 10.71 -5.54 17.69
C GLU A 38 11.93 -6.23 17.06
N TYR A 39 11.85 -6.52 15.76
CA TYR A 39 12.89 -7.26 15.02
C TYR A 39 13.89 -6.30 14.34
N LEU A 40 15.19 -6.60 14.52
CA LEU A 40 16.31 -5.94 13.84
C LEU A 40 16.45 -6.50 12.41
N TYR A 41 16.38 -5.63 11.39
CA TYR A 41 16.78 -5.98 10.03
C TYR A 41 18.25 -5.59 9.83
N LEU A 42 19.14 -6.58 9.74
CA LEU A 42 20.56 -6.42 9.44
C LEU A 42 20.83 -6.92 8.01
N GLY A 43 20.38 -6.18 7.01
CA GLY A 43 20.64 -6.55 5.61
C GLY A 43 20.80 -5.33 4.72
N ALA A 44 22.01 -5.04 4.27
CA ALA A 44 22.22 -4.20 3.11
C ALA A 44 21.96 -5.06 1.87
N ASN A 45 20.83 -4.88 1.20
CA ASN A 45 20.64 -5.51 -0.10
C ASN A 45 21.63 -4.88 -1.08
N ALA A 46 22.40 -5.73 -1.77
CA ALA A 46 23.24 -5.36 -2.92
C ALA A 46 22.45 -4.48 -3.90
N GLN A 47 23.15 -3.69 -4.73
CA GLN A 47 22.56 -2.79 -5.73
C GLN A 47 21.76 -3.57 -6.79
N ILE A 48 20.57 -4.02 -6.42
CA ILE A 48 19.53 -4.54 -7.28
C ILE A 48 18.89 -3.33 -7.95
N GLU A 49 18.55 -3.47 -9.22
CA GLU A 49 17.83 -2.43 -9.94
C GLU A 49 16.66 -1.92 -9.07
N PRO A 50 16.44 -0.60 -9.02
CA PRO A 50 15.18 -0.05 -8.53
C PRO A 50 14.06 -0.70 -9.36
N THR A 51 12.77 -0.68 -9.07
CA THR A 51 11.76 -1.52 -9.77
C THR A 51 11.90 -3.05 -9.67
N LEU A 52 13.06 -3.68 -9.43
CA LEU A 52 13.12 -5.14 -9.20
C LEU A 52 12.74 -5.50 -7.76
N LEU A 53 12.03 -6.63 -7.61
CA LEU A 53 11.83 -7.30 -6.33
C LEU A 53 13.17 -7.83 -5.80
N PRO A 54 13.57 -7.46 -4.59
CA PRO A 54 14.70 -8.11 -3.95
C PRO A 54 14.33 -9.57 -3.62
N PRO A 55 15.31 -10.50 -3.59
CA PRO A 55 15.07 -11.85 -3.11
C PRO A 55 14.46 -11.85 -1.71
N ALA A 56 13.37 -12.59 -1.53
CA ALA A 56 12.72 -12.77 -0.22
C ALA A 56 12.56 -14.27 0.08
N PRO A 57 12.72 -14.72 1.33
CA PRO A 57 13.17 -13.94 2.50
C PRO A 57 14.57 -13.35 2.32
N ALA A 58 14.75 -12.09 2.71
CA ALA A 58 16.05 -11.44 2.55
C ALA A 58 17.10 -12.07 3.48
N ASP A 59 18.39 -11.88 3.17
CA ASP A 59 19.45 -12.40 4.02
C ASP A 59 19.40 -11.75 5.42
N GLY A 60 19.33 -12.58 6.46
CA GLY A 60 19.15 -12.16 7.85
C GLY A 60 17.70 -11.85 8.26
N ASP A 61 16.70 -12.03 7.40
CA ASP A 61 15.32 -11.70 7.73
C ASP A 61 14.69 -12.65 8.76
N THR A 62 13.71 -12.16 9.51
CA THR A 62 12.88 -12.95 10.42
C THR A 62 11.44 -12.97 9.91
N VAL A 63 11.01 -14.10 9.36
CA VAL A 63 9.69 -14.24 8.75
C VAL A 63 8.61 -14.55 9.80
N LEU A 64 7.40 -14.03 9.57
CA LEU A 64 6.24 -14.18 10.46
C LEU A 64 5.20 -15.18 9.91
N ASN A 65 5.57 -15.95 8.89
CA ASN A 65 4.78 -17.04 8.33
C ASN A 65 5.62 -18.32 8.23
N ASP A 66 4.98 -19.46 8.46
CA ASP A 66 5.56 -20.78 8.23
C ASP A 66 4.69 -21.61 7.26
N ALA A 67 5.09 -21.82 6.02
CA ALA A 67 6.34 -21.37 5.41
C ALA A 67 6.26 -19.90 4.93
N PRO A 68 7.41 -19.22 4.72
CA PRO A 68 7.41 -17.95 3.99
C PRO A 68 7.24 -18.17 2.48
N GLY A 69 6.79 -17.11 1.80
CA GLY A 69 6.87 -17.04 0.34
C GLY A 69 8.30 -16.73 -0.12
N PHE A 70 8.72 -17.36 -1.21
CA PHE A 70 10.02 -17.16 -1.84
C PHE A 70 9.88 -16.46 -3.19
N ASN A 71 10.72 -15.46 -3.42
CA ASN A 71 10.91 -14.86 -4.74
C ASN A 71 12.38 -14.53 -4.98
N TRP A 72 12.83 -14.60 -6.23
CA TRP A 72 14.22 -14.30 -6.62
C TRP A 72 14.27 -13.69 -8.02
N LEU A 73 15.46 -13.33 -8.48
CA LEU A 73 15.69 -12.90 -9.87
C LEU A 73 16.19 -14.10 -10.67
N ALA A 74 15.49 -14.45 -11.74
CA ALA A 74 15.92 -15.48 -12.68
C ALA A 74 16.81 -14.89 -13.77
N GLU A 75 17.66 -15.73 -14.37
CA GLU A 75 18.42 -15.41 -15.57
C GLU A 75 17.49 -15.24 -16.78
N ASP A 76 17.79 -14.31 -17.70
CA ASP A 76 16.92 -14.01 -18.85
C ASP A 76 16.62 -15.23 -19.75
N SER A 77 17.53 -16.21 -19.81
CA SER A 77 17.38 -17.44 -20.61
C SER A 77 16.79 -18.63 -19.83
N ALA A 78 16.40 -18.42 -18.56
CA ALA A 78 15.85 -19.48 -17.73
C ALA A 78 14.49 -19.98 -18.24
N LYS A 79 14.32 -21.30 -18.28
CA LYS A 79 13.06 -22.01 -18.58
C LYS A 79 12.40 -22.60 -17.34
N ALA A 80 13.17 -22.79 -16.28
CA ALA A 80 12.69 -23.26 -15.00
C ALA A 80 13.65 -22.83 -13.88
N SER A 81 13.19 -22.91 -12.65
CA SER A 81 14.03 -22.73 -11.47
C SER A 81 13.96 -23.94 -10.54
N ILE A 82 15.02 -24.10 -9.76
CA ILE A 82 15.12 -25.02 -8.63
C ILE A 82 15.37 -24.20 -7.38
N LEU A 83 14.51 -24.34 -6.38
CA LEU A 83 14.67 -23.73 -5.06
C LEU A 83 15.19 -24.79 -4.08
N GLU A 84 16.23 -24.44 -3.32
CA GLU A 84 16.79 -25.27 -2.27
C GLU A 84 16.65 -24.55 -0.92
N ILE A 85 16.14 -25.25 0.10
CA ILE A 85 15.95 -24.74 1.46
C ILE A 85 16.58 -25.76 2.42
N SER A 86 17.37 -25.33 3.40
CA SER A 86 18.18 -26.23 4.23
C SER A 86 18.36 -25.71 5.65
N ARG A 87 18.47 -26.62 6.62
CA ARG A 87 18.98 -26.33 7.97
C ARG A 87 20.51 -26.12 8.01
N ASP A 88 21.23 -26.67 7.03
CA ASP A 88 22.68 -26.58 6.90
C ASP A 88 23.07 -25.66 5.72
N PRO A 89 23.89 -24.61 5.92
CA PRO A 89 24.29 -23.69 4.84
C PRO A 89 25.14 -24.34 3.74
N GLY A 90 25.67 -25.55 3.97
CA GLY A 90 26.42 -26.34 2.99
C GLY A 90 25.56 -27.13 2.00
N PHE A 91 24.26 -27.31 2.29
CA PHE A 91 23.32 -28.09 1.47
C PHE A 91 23.84 -29.49 1.07
N PRO A 92 24.23 -30.35 2.05
CA PRO A 92 24.92 -31.61 1.79
C PRO A 92 24.11 -32.61 0.94
N GLU A 93 22.77 -32.55 0.97
CA GLU A 93 21.88 -33.46 0.25
C GLU A 93 21.53 -32.99 -1.17
N SER A 94 22.05 -31.83 -1.60
CA SER A 94 21.62 -31.15 -2.82
C SER A 94 21.66 -32.03 -4.08
N ALA A 95 22.79 -32.73 -4.30
CA ALA A 95 22.97 -33.58 -5.47
C ALA A 95 22.04 -34.81 -5.45
N ALA A 96 21.87 -35.43 -4.28
CA ALA A 96 21.01 -36.60 -4.11
C ALA A 96 19.51 -36.24 -4.28
N LEU A 97 19.09 -35.09 -3.74
CA LEU A 97 17.74 -34.56 -3.90
C LEU A 97 17.43 -34.21 -5.35
N LEU A 98 18.38 -33.58 -6.05
CA LEU A 98 18.21 -33.23 -7.46
C LEU A 98 18.07 -34.47 -8.35
N LEU A 99 18.87 -35.51 -8.10
CA LEU A 99 18.77 -36.79 -8.80
C LEU A 99 17.41 -37.43 -8.57
N ARG A 100 16.92 -37.45 -7.31
CA ARG A 100 15.58 -37.94 -6.98
C ARG A 100 14.47 -37.16 -7.68
N ALA A 101 14.58 -35.84 -7.74
CA ALA A 101 13.62 -35.01 -8.48
C ALA A 101 13.60 -35.37 -9.97
N GLY A 102 14.77 -35.52 -10.61
CA GLY A 102 14.86 -35.94 -12.01
C GLY A 102 14.32 -37.34 -12.30
N GLN A 103 14.27 -38.22 -11.29
CA GLN A 103 13.62 -39.53 -11.39
C GLN A 103 12.08 -39.46 -11.25
N GLN A 104 11.55 -38.43 -10.57
CA GLN A 104 10.12 -38.21 -10.41
C GLN A 104 9.47 -37.55 -11.63
N GLY A 105 10.22 -36.74 -12.38
CA GLY A 105 9.67 -36.05 -13.54
C GLY A 105 10.63 -35.05 -14.20
N PRO A 106 10.14 -34.33 -15.23
CA PRO A 106 10.93 -33.33 -15.93
C PRO A 106 11.21 -32.12 -15.02
N LEU A 107 12.47 -31.66 -15.02
CA LEU A 107 12.87 -30.48 -14.26
C LEU A 107 12.44 -29.16 -14.91
N VAL A 108 12.06 -29.20 -16.20
CA VAL A 108 11.44 -28.09 -16.92
C VAL A 108 9.93 -28.33 -16.97
N PRO A 109 9.11 -27.40 -16.44
CA PRO A 109 7.65 -27.57 -16.42
C PRO A 109 7.06 -27.45 -17.82
N LEU A 110 5.91 -28.09 -18.03
CA LEU A 110 5.17 -28.05 -19.30
C LEU A 110 4.26 -26.82 -19.42
N SER A 111 3.87 -26.24 -18.29
CA SER A 111 2.93 -25.12 -18.17
C SER A 111 3.14 -24.36 -16.86
N LEU A 112 2.51 -23.19 -16.71
CA LEU A 112 2.48 -22.46 -15.44
C LEU A 112 1.78 -23.22 -14.30
N SER A 113 0.86 -24.13 -14.63
CA SER A 113 0.10 -24.95 -13.67
C SER A 113 0.80 -26.25 -13.27
N SER A 114 1.97 -26.54 -13.87
CA SER A 114 2.72 -27.78 -13.60
C SER A 114 3.01 -27.91 -12.10
N THR A 115 2.69 -29.06 -11.53
CA THR A 115 2.98 -29.33 -10.10
C THR A 115 4.49 -29.45 -9.92
N PRO A 116 5.12 -28.65 -9.05
CA PRO A 116 6.54 -28.73 -8.82
C PRO A 116 6.92 -30.04 -8.13
N LEU A 117 8.12 -30.52 -8.44
CA LEU A 117 8.69 -31.72 -7.85
C LEU A 117 9.31 -31.36 -6.50
N VAL A 118 8.75 -31.88 -5.42
CA VAL A 118 9.21 -31.61 -4.05
C VAL A 118 9.90 -32.86 -3.51
N THR A 119 11.18 -32.72 -3.14
CA THR A 119 11.96 -33.79 -2.52
C THR A 119 12.58 -33.29 -1.21
N GLU A 120 12.64 -34.16 -0.21
CA GLU A 120 13.21 -33.84 1.11
C GLU A 120 14.19 -34.91 1.62
N GLY A 121 15.06 -34.49 2.54
CA GLY A 121 15.98 -35.36 3.29
C GLY A 121 16.83 -34.56 4.27
N ASN A 122 17.02 -35.07 5.49
CA ASN A 122 17.91 -34.51 6.51
C ASN A 122 17.75 -32.99 6.76
N GLY A 123 16.50 -32.50 6.80
CA GLY A 123 16.24 -31.07 7.02
C GLY A 123 16.57 -30.16 5.82
N GLN A 124 16.67 -30.75 4.62
CA GLN A 124 16.82 -30.07 3.35
C GLN A 124 15.66 -30.40 2.40
N TRP A 125 15.15 -29.38 1.73
CA TRP A 125 14.11 -29.43 0.72
C TRP A 125 14.67 -28.96 -0.63
N LEU A 126 14.29 -29.64 -1.70
CA LEU A 126 14.54 -29.23 -3.08
C LEU A 126 13.22 -29.25 -3.85
N ILE A 127 12.92 -28.10 -4.46
CA ILE A 127 11.71 -27.87 -5.25
C ILE A 127 12.14 -27.57 -6.67
N ALA A 128 11.84 -28.47 -7.61
CA ALA A 128 12.19 -28.34 -9.02
C ALA A 128 10.94 -28.19 -9.91
N GLY A 129 11.14 -27.80 -11.17
CA GLY A 129 10.03 -27.60 -12.11
C GLY A 129 9.24 -26.31 -11.84
N LEU A 130 9.86 -25.29 -11.25
CA LEU A 130 9.20 -24.02 -10.97
C LEU A 130 9.14 -23.16 -12.24
N PRO A 131 7.94 -22.83 -12.76
CA PRO A 131 7.79 -22.07 -14.01
C PRO A 131 7.99 -20.57 -13.82
N LEU A 132 7.84 -20.09 -12.58
CA LEU A 132 8.07 -18.71 -12.19
C LEU A 132 9.14 -18.68 -11.09
N ASN A 133 9.80 -17.54 -10.97
CA ASN A 133 10.72 -17.22 -9.87
C ASN A 133 9.98 -16.82 -8.57
N LEU A 134 8.81 -17.42 -8.36
CA LEU A 134 7.91 -17.25 -7.22
C LEU A 134 7.48 -18.64 -6.73
N TYR A 135 7.59 -18.89 -5.43
CA TYR A 135 7.10 -20.14 -4.85
C TYR A 135 6.65 -19.96 -3.41
N HIS A 136 5.53 -20.56 -3.05
CA HIS A 136 5.07 -20.66 -1.68
C HIS A 136 4.92 -22.14 -1.31
N PRO A 137 5.62 -22.65 -0.28
CA PRO A 137 5.60 -24.08 0.04
C PRO A 137 4.22 -24.61 0.46
N SER A 138 3.95 -25.86 0.08
CA SER A 138 2.80 -26.65 0.55
C SER A 138 3.07 -27.37 1.88
N PHE A 139 4.23 -27.12 2.49
CA PHE A 139 4.72 -27.77 3.70
C PHE A 139 5.31 -26.74 4.65
N LYS A 140 5.41 -27.12 5.92
CA LYS A 140 6.05 -26.31 6.96
C LYS A 140 7.55 -26.47 6.93
N LEU A 141 8.26 -25.40 7.25
CA LEU A 141 9.67 -25.47 7.60
C LEU A 141 9.81 -25.69 9.11
N GLY A 142 9.05 -24.96 9.92
CA GLY A 142 9.18 -24.96 11.38
C GLY A 142 10.19 -23.93 11.88
N GLU A 143 10.06 -23.58 13.16
CA GLU A 143 10.81 -22.51 13.83
C GLU A 143 12.33 -22.60 13.64
N GLY A 144 12.98 -21.44 13.66
CA GLY A 144 14.42 -21.30 13.81
C GLY A 144 15.11 -20.94 12.51
N ARG A 145 16.43 -21.12 12.49
CA ARG A 145 17.27 -20.71 11.36
C ARG A 145 17.15 -21.67 10.18
N TRP A 146 17.08 -21.08 9.00
CA TRP A 146 17.04 -21.74 7.70
C TRP A 146 17.96 -21.01 6.71
N TYR A 147 18.37 -21.73 5.69
CA TYR A 147 19.16 -21.24 4.58
C TYR A 147 18.47 -21.55 3.27
N TRP A 148 18.58 -20.66 2.28
CA TRP A 148 18.01 -20.90 0.97
C TRP A 148 18.88 -20.33 -0.16
N ARG A 149 18.74 -20.95 -1.33
CA ARG A 149 19.38 -20.56 -2.59
C ARG A 149 18.55 -21.09 -3.76
N TRP A 150 18.87 -20.66 -4.98
CA TRP A 150 18.21 -21.17 -6.19
C TRP A 150 19.20 -21.46 -7.31
N ARG A 151 18.74 -22.19 -8.33
CA ARG A 151 19.40 -22.40 -9.62
C ARG A 151 18.39 -22.20 -10.74
N CYS A 152 18.88 -21.86 -11.92
CA CYS A 152 18.07 -21.79 -13.13
C CYS A 152 18.45 -22.93 -14.08
N ILE A 153 17.45 -23.46 -14.78
CA ILE A 153 17.65 -24.33 -15.94
C ILE A 153 17.49 -23.46 -17.18
N LEU A 154 18.54 -23.40 -17.99
CA LEU A 154 18.64 -22.55 -19.17
C LEU A 154 17.97 -23.21 -20.38
N SER A 155 17.77 -22.42 -21.43
CA SER A 155 17.12 -22.85 -22.67
C SER A 155 17.85 -23.97 -23.42
N ASP A 156 19.16 -24.12 -23.22
CA ASP A 156 19.99 -25.20 -23.77
C ASP A 156 19.98 -26.48 -22.93
N GLY A 157 19.22 -26.50 -21.82
CA GLY A 157 19.18 -27.59 -20.86
C GLY A 157 20.30 -27.57 -19.83
N GLY A 158 21.23 -26.62 -19.92
CA GLY A 158 22.25 -26.36 -18.90
C GLY A 158 21.64 -25.85 -17.60
N MET A 159 22.34 -26.07 -16.49
CA MET A 159 21.93 -25.57 -15.18
C MET A 159 22.97 -24.59 -14.65
N THR A 160 22.52 -23.46 -14.11
CA THR A 160 23.43 -22.49 -13.49
C THR A 160 24.04 -23.05 -12.21
N PRO A 161 25.19 -22.53 -11.76
CA PRO A 161 25.61 -22.68 -10.37
C PRO A 161 24.52 -22.19 -9.41
N PRO A 162 24.51 -22.68 -8.15
CA PRO A 162 23.65 -22.13 -7.11
C PRO A 162 23.92 -20.64 -6.88
N SER A 163 22.86 -19.89 -6.62
CA SER A 163 22.98 -18.51 -6.14
C SER A 163 23.62 -18.46 -4.75
N TYR A 164 23.99 -17.24 -4.31
CA TYR A 164 24.47 -16.99 -2.96
C TYR A 164 23.48 -17.52 -1.90
N VAL A 165 24.01 -18.14 -0.84
CA VAL A 165 23.25 -18.70 0.27
C VAL A 165 22.75 -17.58 1.18
N ARG A 166 21.44 -17.49 1.37
CA ARG A 166 20.81 -16.53 2.28
C ARG A 166 20.31 -17.24 3.53
N ALA A 167 20.45 -16.62 4.68
CA ALA A 167 19.87 -17.09 5.93
C ALA A 167 18.58 -16.34 6.26
N PHE A 168 17.64 -17.01 6.91
CA PHE A 168 16.48 -16.37 7.54
C PHE A 168 16.07 -17.15 8.80
N ILE A 169 15.21 -16.55 9.60
CA ILE A 169 14.65 -17.17 10.81
C ILE A 169 13.14 -17.25 10.65
N VAL A 170 12.57 -18.44 10.84
CA VAL A 170 11.13 -18.58 11.07
C VAL A 170 10.86 -18.25 12.54
N SER A 171 10.10 -17.18 12.80
CA SER A 171 9.80 -16.74 14.16
C SER A 171 8.99 -17.79 14.94
N PRO A 172 9.18 -17.93 16.27
CA PRO A 172 8.25 -18.70 17.10
C PRO A 172 6.81 -18.17 17.06
N GLU A 173 6.62 -16.91 16.69
CA GLU A 173 5.30 -16.26 16.53
C GLU A 173 4.73 -16.41 15.11
N ALA A 174 5.43 -17.13 14.23
CA ALA A 174 5.02 -17.26 12.84
C ALA A 174 3.66 -17.98 12.71
N VAL A 175 2.78 -17.42 11.90
CA VAL A 175 1.49 -18.04 11.59
C VAL A 175 1.71 -19.11 10.53
N GLU A 176 1.12 -20.29 10.73
CA GLU A 176 1.10 -21.32 9.71
C GLU A 176 0.35 -20.82 8.46
N TYR A 177 1.07 -20.80 7.34
CA TYR A 177 0.54 -20.42 6.04
C TYR A 177 1.24 -21.26 4.98
N THR A 178 0.57 -22.31 4.52
CA THR A 178 1.04 -23.19 3.44
C THR A 178 0.09 -23.06 2.25
N VAL A 179 0.62 -23.17 1.04
CA VAL A 179 -0.16 -23.05 -0.20
C VAL A 179 -0.18 -24.42 -0.89
N PRO A 180 -1.36 -25.08 -1.01
CA PRO A 180 -1.50 -26.33 -1.74
C PRO A 180 -1.06 -26.21 -3.21
N ALA A 181 -0.83 -27.35 -3.88
CA ALA A 181 -0.52 -27.33 -5.31
C ALA A 181 -1.66 -26.69 -6.11
N LEU A 182 -1.33 -25.97 -7.18
CA LEU A 182 -2.31 -25.23 -7.99
C LEU A 182 -3.46 -26.11 -8.48
N LYS A 183 -3.17 -27.35 -8.89
CA LYS A 183 -4.19 -28.34 -9.29
C LYS A 183 -5.24 -28.60 -8.21
N ASP A 184 -4.83 -28.63 -6.94
CA ASP A 184 -5.71 -28.96 -5.82
C ASP A 184 -6.56 -27.72 -5.45
N LEU A 185 -5.97 -26.53 -5.54
CA LEU A 185 -6.68 -25.26 -5.41
C LEU A 185 -7.74 -25.08 -6.50
N PHE A 186 -7.40 -25.37 -7.75
CA PHE A 186 -8.31 -25.18 -8.88
C PHE A 186 -9.42 -26.23 -8.90
N ALA A 187 -9.16 -27.44 -8.41
CA ALA A 187 -10.19 -28.47 -8.23
C ALA A 187 -11.31 -28.04 -7.24
N ASN A 188 -11.06 -27.05 -6.37
CA ASN A 188 -12.07 -26.52 -5.45
C ASN A 188 -13.04 -25.51 -6.10
N ILE A 189 -12.74 -25.02 -7.31
CA ILE A 189 -13.57 -24.06 -8.03
C ILE A 189 -14.89 -24.76 -8.43
N PRO A 190 -16.07 -24.22 -8.05
CA PRO A 190 -17.35 -24.85 -8.38
C PRO A 190 -17.57 -25.03 -9.88
N ALA A 191 -18.09 -26.19 -10.28
CA ALA A 191 -18.40 -26.47 -11.68
C ALA A 191 -19.59 -25.62 -12.19
N SER A 192 -20.54 -25.28 -11.34
CA SER A 192 -21.67 -24.40 -11.65
C SER A 192 -21.44 -22.97 -11.17
N HIS A 193 -22.18 -22.02 -11.75
CA HIS A 193 -22.26 -20.64 -11.29
C HIS A 193 -23.28 -20.49 -10.16
N PRO A 194 -23.15 -19.48 -9.27
CA PRO A 194 -22.09 -18.47 -9.21
C PRO A 194 -20.77 -19.01 -8.64
N ARG A 195 -19.65 -18.40 -9.00
CA ARG A 195 -18.29 -18.74 -8.53
C ARG A 195 -17.63 -17.60 -7.74
N LEU A 196 -18.12 -16.37 -7.90
CA LEU A 196 -17.55 -15.19 -7.26
C LEU A 196 -18.20 -14.89 -5.91
N PHE A 197 -17.36 -14.86 -4.86
CA PHE A 197 -17.66 -14.47 -3.47
C PHE A 197 -18.66 -15.35 -2.72
N ILE A 198 -19.58 -16.00 -3.43
CA ILE A 198 -20.54 -16.97 -2.90
C ILE A 198 -20.46 -18.24 -3.74
N ARG A 199 -20.43 -19.39 -3.06
CA ARG A 199 -20.48 -20.70 -3.71
C ARG A 199 -21.93 -21.09 -3.98
N PRO A 200 -22.23 -21.91 -5.00
CA PRO A 200 -23.61 -22.30 -5.33
C PRO A 200 -24.36 -22.90 -4.14
N GLU A 201 -23.70 -23.76 -3.36
CA GLU A 201 -24.24 -24.39 -2.16
C GLU A 201 -24.59 -23.41 -1.03
N ASN A 202 -24.05 -22.18 -1.05
CA ASN A 202 -24.26 -21.17 -0.03
C ASN A 202 -25.25 -20.07 -0.45
N LEU A 203 -25.70 -20.07 -1.71
CA LEU A 203 -26.54 -19.00 -2.27
C LEU A 203 -27.89 -18.86 -1.54
N ASP A 204 -28.54 -19.97 -1.21
CA ASP A 204 -29.82 -19.95 -0.50
C ASP A 204 -29.69 -19.36 0.91
N SER A 205 -28.55 -19.58 1.57
CA SER A 205 -28.26 -18.98 2.87
C SER A 205 -28.07 -17.47 2.76
N LEU A 206 -27.35 -17.00 1.72
CA LEU A 206 -27.19 -15.58 1.43
C LEU A 206 -28.54 -14.90 1.16
N ARG A 207 -29.37 -15.50 0.31
CA ARG A 207 -30.76 -15.03 0.03
C ARG A 207 -31.62 -15.03 1.30
N GLY A 208 -31.42 -16.02 2.17
CA GLY A 208 -32.10 -16.12 3.46
C GLY A 208 -31.91 -14.90 4.37
N LEU A 209 -30.79 -14.18 4.26
CA LEU A 209 -30.52 -12.95 5.04
C LEU A 209 -31.54 -11.85 4.79
N LEU A 210 -32.15 -11.80 3.59
CA LEU A 210 -33.25 -10.87 3.29
C LEU A 210 -34.52 -11.17 4.08
N LYS A 211 -34.62 -12.33 4.73
CA LYS A 211 -35.76 -12.69 5.58
C LYS A 211 -35.39 -12.67 7.07
N SER A 212 -34.16 -13.04 7.40
CA SER A 212 -33.72 -13.26 8.78
C SER A 212 -32.93 -12.11 9.42
N SER A 213 -32.44 -11.14 8.64
CA SER A 213 -31.58 -10.06 9.14
C SER A 213 -32.06 -8.68 8.73
N ALA A 214 -32.56 -7.90 9.70
CA ALA A 214 -33.02 -6.53 9.48
C ALA A 214 -31.91 -5.58 8.93
N PRO A 215 -30.65 -5.64 9.39
CA PRO A 215 -29.56 -4.89 8.77
C PRO A 215 -29.34 -5.23 7.28
N HIS A 216 -29.36 -6.50 6.92
CA HIS A 216 -29.24 -6.93 5.52
C HIS A 216 -30.44 -6.48 4.69
N GLN A 217 -31.66 -6.57 5.22
CA GLN A 217 -32.86 -6.05 4.56
C GLN A 217 -32.72 -4.56 4.24
N ARG A 218 -32.35 -3.74 5.23
CA ARG A 218 -32.18 -2.29 5.03
C ARG A 218 -31.12 -1.97 3.97
N LEU A 219 -29.98 -2.65 4.06
CA LEU A 219 -28.89 -2.45 3.10
C LEU A 219 -29.29 -2.91 1.69
N TYR A 220 -29.97 -4.05 1.58
CA TYR A 220 -30.47 -4.54 0.30
C TYR A 220 -31.50 -3.61 -0.31
N SER A 221 -32.45 -3.06 0.46
CA SER A 221 -33.42 -2.09 -0.08
C SER A 221 -32.75 -0.86 -0.70
N ARG A 222 -31.61 -0.39 -0.15
CA ARG A 222 -30.81 0.69 -0.76
C ARG A 222 -30.12 0.24 -2.06
N ILE A 223 -29.62 -0.99 -2.09
CA ILE A 223 -29.01 -1.59 -3.29
C ILE A 223 -30.06 -1.76 -4.40
N GLU A 224 -31.22 -2.30 -4.06
CA GLU A 224 -32.35 -2.53 -4.96
C GLU A 224 -32.90 -1.21 -5.53
N ALA A 225 -33.13 -0.21 -4.68
CA ALA A 225 -33.58 1.10 -5.12
C ALA A 225 -32.57 1.76 -6.09
N TYR A 226 -31.27 1.59 -5.83
CA TYR A 226 -30.25 2.05 -6.76
C TYR A 226 -30.29 1.24 -8.06
N ALA A 227 -30.35 -0.09 -8.01
CA ALA A 227 -30.43 -0.95 -9.19
C ALA A 227 -31.67 -0.64 -10.06
N ASP A 228 -32.82 -0.37 -9.46
CA ASP A 228 -34.04 0.04 -10.18
C ASP A 228 -33.83 1.35 -10.95
N SER A 229 -33.08 2.31 -10.37
CA SER A 229 -32.74 3.55 -11.09
C SER A 229 -31.84 3.33 -12.31
N LEU A 230 -31.11 2.21 -12.35
CA LEU A 230 -30.18 1.87 -13.43
C LEU A 230 -30.85 1.15 -14.60
N LEU A 231 -32.09 0.67 -14.44
CA LEU A 231 -32.83 -0.01 -15.51
C LEU A 231 -33.01 0.89 -16.74
N GLU A 232 -33.24 2.19 -16.51
CA GLU A 232 -33.53 3.19 -17.56
C GLU A 232 -32.29 3.96 -18.04
N VAL A 233 -31.11 3.73 -17.44
CA VAL A 233 -29.87 4.41 -17.86
C VAL A 233 -29.50 3.93 -19.27
N PRO A 234 -29.28 4.81 -20.27
CA PRO A 234 -28.99 4.39 -21.64
C PRO A 234 -27.68 3.59 -21.72
N LEU A 235 -27.62 2.65 -22.67
CA LEU A 235 -26.40 1.92 -22.96
C LEU A 235 -25.27 2.89 -23.34
N MET A 236 -24.11 2.70 -22.72
CA MET A 236 -22.90 3.45 -23.06
C MET A 236 -22.56 3.20 -24.54
N GLN A 237 -22.20 4.27 -25.23
CA GLN A 237 -21.62 4.18 -26.58
C GLN A 237 -20.11 3.98 -26.48
N GLU A 238 -19.53 3.25 -27.42
CA GLU A 238 -18.07 3.11 -27.46
C GLU A 238 -17.40 4.48 -27.61
N PRO A 239 -16.47 4.85 -26.71
CA PRO A 239 -15.79 6.15 -26.82
C PRO A 239 -15.03 6.27 -28.14
N PRO A 240 -15.13 7.42 -28.85
CA PRO A 240 -14.35 7.63 -30.06
C PRO A 240 -12.84 7.72 -29.74
N PRO A 241 -11.96 7.54 -30.73
CA PRO A 241 -10.53 7.70 -30.53
C PRO A 241 -10.17 9.08 -29.99
N PHE A 242 -9.09 9.14 -29.19
CA PHE A 242 -8.53 10.41 -28.77
C PHE A 242 -8.07 11.23 -30.00
N PRO A 243 -8.27 12.56 -30.00
CA PRO A 243 -7.69 13.42 -31.02
C PRO A 243 -6.16 13.30 -31.07
N GLU A 244 -5.56 13.57 -32.24
CA GLU A 244 -4.10 13.63 -32.35
C GLU A 244 -3.54 14.79 -31.54
N GLY A 245 -2.42 14.56 -30.85
CA GLY A 245 -1.72 15.59 -30.10
C GLY A 245 -1.36 15.16 -28.67
N PRO A 246 -1.12 16.12 -27.77
CA PRO A 246 -0.78 15.82 -26.38
C PRO A 246 -1.96 15.14 -25.66
N PHE A 247 -1.65 14.47 -24.55
CA PHE A 247 -2.64 13.75 -23.76
C PHE A 247 -3.84 14.63 -23.35
N HIS A 248 -5.04 14.21 -23.74
CA HIS A 248 -6.30 14.92 -23.48
C HIS A 248 -6.91 14.50 -22.13
N TYR A 249 -6.36 15.00 -21.02
CA TYR A 249 -6.76 14.58 -19.66
C TYR A 249 -8.28 14.64 -19.39
N ASN A 250 -8.95 15.74 -19.75
CA ASN A 250 -10.39 15.86 -19.51
C ASN A 250 -11.19 14.79 -20.26
N LEU A 251 -10.85 14.53 -21.51
CA LEU A 251 -11.51 13.51 -22.32
C LEU A 251 -11.23 12.11 -21.79
N TRP A 252 -9.99 11.83 -21.40
CA TRP A 252 -9.61 10.58 -20.73
C TRP A 252 -10.42 10.37 -19.44
N ARG A 253 -10.57 11.43 -18.63
CA ARG A 253 -11.34 11.39 -17.38
C ARG A 253 -12.82 11.14 -17.65
N ASP A 254 -13.39 11.79 -18.66
CA ASP A 254 -14.80 11.60 -19.04
C ASP A 254 -15.05 10.14 -19.47
N TYR A 255 -14.13 9.55 -20.25
CA TYR A 255 -14.21 8.15 -20.66
C TYR A 255 -14.07 7.19 -19.48
N TYR A 256 -13.12 7.46 -18.58
CA TYR A 256 -12.93 6.71 -17.34
C TYR A 256 -14.19 6.74 -16.46
N ASP A 257 -14.75 7.93 -16.19
CA ASP A 257 -15.92 8.08 -15.34
C ASP A 257 -17.15 7.39 -15.95
N LEU A 258 -17.32 7.47 -17.26
CA LEU A 258 -18.40 6.81 -17.98
C LEU A 258 -18.26 5.27 -17.89
N ALA A 259 -17.07 4.74 -18.19
CA ALA A 259 -16.81 3.30 -18.11
C ALA A 259 -17.00 2.74 -16.70
N ARG A 260 -16.54 3.45 -15.66
CA ARG A 260 -16.74 3.08 -14.25
C ARG A 260 -18.23 3.04 -13.90
N LYS A 261 -19.00 4.07 -14.24
CA LYS A 261 -20.44 4.12 -13.97
C LYS A 261 -21.19 3.01 -14.70
N SER A 262 -20.82 2.71 -15.94
CA SER A 262 -21.42 1.60 -16.69
C SER A 262 -21.05 0.22 -16.13
N GLY A 263 -19.81 0.04 -15.64
CA GLY A 263 -19.44 -1.15 -14.88
C GLY A 263 -20.28 -1.33 -13.61
N GLN A 264 -20.60 -0.24 -12.90
CA GLN A 264 -21.49 -0.30 -11.73
C GLN A 264 -22.90 -0.77 -12.09
N VAL A 265 -23.43 -0.40 -13.27
CA VAL A 265 -24.73 -0.91 -13.75
C VAL A 265 -24.75 -2.43 -13.78
N LEU A 266 -23.71 -3.05 -14.34
CA LEU A 266 -23.57 -4.50 -14.40
C LEU A 266 -23.58 -5.14 -13.00
N ASP A 267 -22.77 -4.63 -12.06
CA ASP A 267 -22.67 -5.19 -10.70
C ASP A 267 -24.02 -5.14 -9.96
N PHE A 268 -24.72 -4.00 -9.99
CA PHE A 268 -25.96 -3.83 -9.24
C PHE A 268 -27.11 -4.66 -9.82
N LEU A 269 -27.32 -4.60 -11.14
CA LEU A 269 -28.38 -5.36 -11.79
C LEU A 269 -28.16 -6.85 -11.62
N SER A 270 -26.96 -7.36 -11.93
CA SER A 270 -26.68 -8.78 -11.82
C SER A 270 -26.73 -9.28 -10.37
N PHE A 271 -26.32 -8.47 -9.38
CA PHE A 271 -26.45 -8.82 -7.97
C PHE A 271 -27.92 -8.89 -7.52
N CYS A 272 -28.76 -7.93 -7.91
CA CYS A 272 -30.19 -7.98 -7.60
C CYS A 272 -30.85 -9.22 -8.22
N TYR A 273 -30.51 -9.58 -9.47
CA TYR A 273 -30.95 -10.85 -10.05
C TYR A 273 -30.46 -12.06 -9.24
N LEU A 274 -29.19 -12.10 -8.85
CA LEU A 274 -28.65 -13.18 -8.02
C LEU A 274 -29.44 -13.33 -6.71
N MET A 275 -29.87 -12.22 -6.10
CA MET A 275 -30.58 -12.22 -4.82
C MET A 275 -32.07 -12.56 -4.94
N THR A 276 -32.76 -12.15 -6.00
CA THR A 276 -34.24 -12.27 -6.10
C THR A 276 -34.73 -13.19 -7.21
N GLY A 277 -33.92 -13.42 -8.25
CA GLY A 277 -34.32 -14.11 -9.48
C GLY A 277 -35.23 -13.28 -10.39
N GLU A 278 -35.41 -11.98 -10.13
CA GLU A 278 -36.31 -11.14 -10.92
C GLU A 278 -35.79 -10.89 -12.34
N PRO A 279 -36.51 -11.32 -13.41
CA PRO A 279 -35.98 -11.30 -14.77
C PRO A 279 -35.59 -9.92 -15.30
N LYS A 280 -36.25 -8.83 -14.85
CA LYS A 280 -35.97 -7.45 -15.29
C LYS A 280 -34.49 -7.07 -15.14
N TYR A 281 -33.85 -7.55 -14.07
CA TYR A 281 -32.46 -7.24 -13.77
C TYR A 281 -31.50 -8.02 -14.67
N ALA A 282 -31.74 -9.32 -14.88
CA ALA A 282 -30.93 -10.14 -15.77
C ALA A 282 -31.03 -9.70 -17.23
N GLU A 283 -32.24 -9.42 -17.71
CA GLU A 283 -32.46 -8.96 -19.09
C GLU A 283 -31.71 -7.65 -19.36
N ARG A 284 -31.78 -6.69 -18.43
CA ARG A 284 -31.04 -5.44 -18.59
C ARG A 284 -29.53 -5.62 -18.48
N ALA A 285 -29.03 -6.42 -17.54
CA ALA A 285 -27.60 -6.72 -17.44
C ALA A 285 -27.07 -7.43 -18.72
N LYS A 286 -27.86 -8.32 -19.31
CA LYS A 286 -27.57 -8.99 -20.57
C LYS A 286 -27.42 -8.00 -21.73
N GLU A 287 -28.32 -7.02 -21.86
CA GLU A 287 -28.20 -5.97 -22.87
C GLU A 287 -26.88 -5.20 -22.75
N TRP A 288 -26.45 -4.86 -21.54
CA TRP A 288 -25.16 -4.21 -21.29
C TRP A 288 -23.97 -5.10 -21.68
N LEU A 289 -24.00 -6.40 -21.31
CA LEU A 289 -22.94 -7.34 -21.67
C LEU A 289 -22.81 -7.52 -23.19
N LEU A 290 -23.94 -7.67 -23.89
CA LEU A 290 -23.94 -7.80 -25.36
C LEU A 290 -23.52 -6.51 -26.06
N ASN A 291 -23.88 -5.35 -25.51
CA ASN A 291 -23.39 -4.06 -26.00
C ASN A 291 -21.85 -3.99 -25.93
N PHE A 292 -21.25 -4.30 -24.78
CA PHE A 292 -19.79 -4.32 -24.64
C PHE A 292 -19.11 -5.41 -25.47
N ALA A 293 -19.78 -6.55 -25.69
CA ALA A 293 -19.28 -7.60 -26.57
C ALA A 293 -19.26 -7.17 -28.05
N GLY A 294 -20.06 -6.18 -28.44
CA GLY A 294 -20.08 -5.60 -29.79
C GLY A 294 -19.03 -4.53 -30.05
N TRP A 295 -18.25 -4.11 -29.04
CA TRP A 295 -17.24 -3.05 -29.18
C TRP A 295 -15.93 -3.57 -29.78
N ASP A 296 -15.15 -2.66 -30.37
CA ASP A 296 -13.83 -3.00 -30.91
C ASP A 296 -12.85 -3.36 -29.79
N LEU A 297 -12.37 -4.61 -29.79
CA LEU A 297 -11.41 -5.11 -28.82
C LEU A 297 -10.06 -4.37 -28.84
N VAL A 298 -9.69 -3.79 -29.98
CA VAL A 298 -8.43 -3.03 -30.15
C VAL A 298 -8.67 -1.53 -30.39
N GLY A 299 -9.92 -1.08 -30.26
CA GLY A 299 -10.32 0.33 -30.34
C GLY A 299 -10.01 1.09 -29.06
N THR A 300 -10.67 2.22 -28.83
CA THR A 300 -10.45 3.09 -27.66
C THR A 300 -10.61 2.35 -26.33
N SER A 301 -11.50 1.35 -26.30
CA SER A 301 -11.78 0.54 -25.12
C SER A 301 -10.78 -0.61 -24.89
N GLY A 302 -9.75 -0.76 -25.73
CA GLY A 302 -8.71 -1.78 -25.59
C GLY A 302 -7.70 -1.47 -24.48
N MET A 303 -7.17 -2.50 -23.83
CA MET A 303 -6.24 -2.38 -22.68
C MET A 303 -4.98 -1.55 -22.96
N SER A 304 -4.51 -1.52 -24.22
CA SER A 304 -3.34 -0.72 -24.61
C SER A 304 -3.64 0.75 -24.87
N ASN A 305 -4.90 1.09 -25.16
CA ASN A 305 -5.31 2.43 -25.59
C ASN A 305 -5.92 3.22 -24.44
N ASN A 306 -6.80 2.59 -23.66
CA ASN A 306 -7.32 3.16 -22.43
C ASN A 306 -7.66 2.05 -21.42
N ASP A 307 -6.68 1.70 -20.60
CA ASP A 307 -6.82 0.64 -19.60
C ASP A 307 -7.90 0.96 -18.56
N GLU A 308 -8.09 2.24 -18.22
CA GLU A 308 -9.17 2.69 -17.33
C GLU A 308 -10.59 2.47 -17.90
N VAL A 309 -10.74 2.35 -19.22
CA VAL A 309 -12.02 1.94 -19.85
C VAL A 309 -12.12 0.42 -19.96
N ALA A 310 -11.03 -0.24 -20.34
CA ALA A 310 -10.99 -1.69 -20.54
C ALA A 310 -11.24 -2.47 -19.25
N MET A 311 -10.68 -1.99 -18.13
CA MET A 311 -10.66 -2.68 -16.85
C MET A 311 -12.08 -2.84 -16.24
N PRO A 312 -12.92 -1.80 -16.11
CA PRO A 312 -14.31 -1.96 -15.62
C PRO A 312 -15.12 -2.95 -16.45
N ILE A 313 -15.01 -2.91 -17.80
CA ILE A 313 -15.72 -3.83 -18.70
C ILE A 313 -15.32 -5.28 -18.39
N LEU A 314 -14.03 -5.55 -18.23
CA LEU A 314 -13.52 -6.88 -17.91
C LEU A 314 -14.00 -7.38 -16.54
N LEU A 315 -13.83 -6.57 -15.49
CA LEU A 315 -14.17 -6.98 -14.12
C LEU A 315 -15.67 -7.12 -13.90
N ASN A 316 -16.43 -6.05 -14.19
CA ASN A 316 -17.87 -6.01 -13.96
C ASN A 316 -18.60 -6.91 -14.96
N GLY A 317 -18.07 -7.06 -16.16
CA GLY A 317 -18.55 -8.03 -17.15
C GLY A 317 -18.47 -9.46 -16.66
N ALA A 318 -17.34 -9.86 -16.04
CA ALA A 318 -17.18 -11.21 -15.49
C ALA A 318 -18.14 -11.47 -14.32
N ARG A 319 -18.37 -10.48 -13.45
CA ARG A 319 -19.35 -10.57 -12.36
C ARG A 319 -20.76 -10.76 -12.86
N ALA A 320 -21.18 -9.94 -13.81
CA ALA A 320 -22.51 -10.06 -14.38
C ALA A 320 -22.67 -11.41 -15.09
N TYR A 321 -21.68 -11.83 -15.91
CA TYR A 321 -21.69 -13.15 -16.55
C TYR A 321 -21.89 -14.29 -15.54
N ASP A 322 -21.17 -14.25 -14.42
CA ASP A 322 -21.27 -15.25 -13.35
C ASP A 322 -22.66 -15.28 -12.69
N TRP A 323 -23.23 -14.10 -12.41
CA TRP A 323 -24.45 -13.99 -11.62
C TRP A 323 -25.75 -14.07 -12.42
N ILE A 324 -25.72 -13.80 -13.72
CA ILE A 324 -26.88 -13.98 -14.61
C ILE A 324 -26.73 -15.21 -15.54
N TYR A 325 -25.77 -16.10 -15.26
CA TYR A 325 -25.37 -17.19 -16.14
C TYR A 325 -26.54 -18.09 -16.59
N ASP A 326 -27.48 -18.36 -15.69
CA ASP A 326 -28.68 -19.17 -15.91
C ASP A 326 -29.77 -18.47 -16.71
N ALA A 327 -29.77 -17.13 -16.76
CA ALA A 327 -30.64 -16.34 -17.63
C ALA A 327 -30.13 -16.23 -19.08
N LEU A 328 -28.86 -16.55 -19.33
CA LEU A 328 -28.25 -16.45 -20.65
C LEU A 328 -28.53 -17.72 -21.49
N SER A 329 -28.79 -17.54 -22.78
CA SER A 329 -28.73 -18.64 -23.75
C SER A 329 -27.28 -19.06 -24.01
N GLU A 330 -27.10 -20.23 -24.62
CA GLU A 330 -25.76 -20.72 -24.94
C GLU A 330 -25.03 -19.81 -25.95
N GLN A 331 -25.75 -19.25 -26.92
CA GLN A 331 -25.17 -18.32 -27.90
C GLN A 331 -24.72 -17.00 -27.25
N GLU A 332 -25.52 -16.47 -26.31
CA GLU A 332 -25.16 -15.27 -25.56
C GLU A 332 -23.96 -15.57 -24.65
N ARG A 333 -23.93 -16.74 -24.00
CA ARG A 333 -22.80 -17.17 -23.20
C ARG A 333 -21.51 -17.23 -24.01
N GLN A 334 -21.55 -17.79 -25.22
CA GLN A 334 -20.38 -17.86 -26.11
C GLN A 334 -19.89 -16.47 -26.52
N THR A 335 -20.79 -15.57 -26.90
CA THR A 335 -20.46 -14.19 -27.28
C THR A 335 -19.78 -13.43 -26.13
N ILE A 336 -20.37 -13.50 -24.93
CA ILE A 336 -19.85 -12.79 -23.76
C ILE A 336 -18.53 -13.41 -23.30
N ARG A 337 -18.42 -14.75 -23.29
CA ARG A 337 -17.19 -15.47 -22.96
C ARG A 337 -16.05 -15.09 -23.90
N ALA A 338 -16.31 -15.00 -25.21
CA ALA A 338 -15.29 -14.62 -26.19
C ALA A 338 -14.75 -13.20 -25.92
N MET A 339 -15.61 -12.25 -25.57
CA MET A 339 -15.20 -10.89 -25.17
C MET A 339 -14.34 -10.91 -23.90
N LEU A 340 -14.77 -11.64 -22.86
CA LEU A 340 -14.01 -11.75 -21.61
C LEU A 340 -12.64 -12.43 -21.81
N VAL A 341 -12.57 -13.46 -22.67
CA VAL A 341 -11.31 -14.12 -23.02
C VAL A 341 -10.36 -13.18 -23.73
N ALA A 342 -10.83 -12.46 -24.76
CA ALA A 342 -9.98 -11.55 -25.50
C ALA A 342 -9.42 -10.42 -24.61
N ARG A 343 -10.27 -9.82 -23.76
CA ARG A 343 -9.86 -8.76 -22.82
C ARG A 343 -8.96 -9.30 -21.69
N GLY A 344 -9.22 -10.51 -21.21
CA GLY A 344 -8.38 -11.22 -20.25
C GLY A 344 -6.97 -11.51 -20.80
N GLU A 345 -6.87 -11.92 -22.06
CA GLU A 345 -5.58 -12.11 -22.73
C GLU A 345 -4.81 -10.79 -22.89
N GLN A 346 -5.49 -9.67 -23.17
CA GLN A 346 -4.85 -8.35 -23.19
C GLN A 346 -4.29 -7.96 -21.81
N ALA A 347 -5.04 -8.22 -20.73
CA ALA A 347 -4.57 -8.00 -19.36
C ALA A 347 -3.37 -8.89 -19.01
N TYR A 348 -3.42 -10.18 -19.38
CA TYR A 348 -2.33 -11.11 -19.17
C TYR A 348 -1.06 -10.73 -19.96
N ALA A 349 -1.21 -10.33 -21.23
CA ALA A 349 -0.11 -9.85 -22.06
C ALA A 349 0.57 -8.62 -21.43
N ARG A 350 -0.21 -7.74 -20.78
CA ARG A 350 0.34 -6.58 -20.06
C ARG A 350 1.24 -6.98 -18.90
N TRP A 351 0.88 -7.99 -18.11
CA TRP A 351 1.74 -8.51 -17.04
C TRP A 351 3.08 -9.02 -17.53
N TRP A 352 3.07 -9.73 -18.66
CA TRP A 352 4.28 -10.29 -19.23
C TRP A 352 5.18 -9.20 -19.80
N LYS A 353 4.60 -8.23 -20.53
CA LYS A 353 5.31 -7.07 -21.06
C LYS A 353 6.01 -6.28 -19.94
N ASP A 354 5.33 -6.07 -18.82
CA ASP A 354 5.86 -5.28 -17.70
C ASP A 354 6.66 -6.15 -16.70
N SER A 355 6.78 -7.46 -16.96
CA SER A 355 7.47 -8.42 -16.08
C SER A 355 6.99 -8.34 -14.62
N TYR A 356 5.68 -8.26 -14.40
CA TYR A 356 5.10 -7.89 -13.09
C TYR A 356 5.56 -8.78 -11.92
N HIS A 357 5.79 -10.07 -12.17
CA HIS A 357 6.27 -11.04 -11.18
C HIS A 357 7.71 -10.77 -10.69
N VAL A 358 8.46 -9.87 -11.35
CA VAL A 358 9.76 -9.35 -10.90
C VAL A 358 9.77 -7.84 -10.71
N ARG A 359 8.88 -7.10 -11.39
CA ARG A 359 8.80 -5.63 -11.37
C ARG A 359 7.41 -5.12 -10.97
N PRO A 360 6.97 -5.33 -9.71
CA PRO A 360 5.61 -5.06 -9.30
C PRO A 360 5.33 -3.59 -8.93
N PHE A 361 6.31 -2.70 -9.06
CA PHE A 361 6.19 -1.30 -8.65
C PHE A 361 5.52 -0.42 -9.71
N ALA A 362 4.37 -0.87 -10.21
CA ALA A 362 3.47 -0.16 -11.11
C ALA A 362 2.01 -0.39 -10.68
N SER A 363 1.30 0.68 -10.31
CA SER A 363 0.00 0.58 -9.65
C SER A 363 -1.06 -0.02 -10.58
N HIS A 364 -1.22 0.45 -11.82
CA HIS A 364 -2.23 -0.11 -12.74
C HIS A 364 -2.05 -1.61 -13.00
N VAL A 365 -0.81 -2.06 -13.11
CA VAL A 365 -0.46 -3.47 -13.33
C VAL A 365 -0.74 -4.31 -12.08
N THR A 366 -0.55 -3.73 -10.89
CA THR A 366 -0.92 -4.31 -9.59
C THR A 366 -2.43 -4.49 -9.49
N ARG A 367 -3.21 -3.52 -9.98
CA ARG A 367 -4.68 -3.57 -9.97
C ARG A 367 -5.22 -4.81 -10.69
N LEU A 368 -4.60 -5.22 -11.78
CA LEU A 368 -5.02 -6.39 -12.58
C LEU A 368 -5.07 -7.70 -11.78
N VAL A 369 -4.39 -7.81 -10.64
CA VAL A 369 -4.43 -9.02 -9.78
C VAL A 369 -5.86 -9.32 -9.34
N ASN A 370 -6.61 -8.29 -8.93
CA ASN A 370 -8.01 -8.43 -8.56
C ASN A 370 -8.92 -8.83 -9.73
N TYR A 371 -8.59 -8.35 -10.92
CA TYR A 371 -9.42 -8.50 -12.11
C TYR A 371 -9.28 -9.93 -12.60
N MET A 372 -8.04 -10.37 -12.78
CA MET A 372 -7.73 -11.71 -13.27
C MET A 372 -7.97 -12.81 -12.24
N SER A 373 -7.92 -12.52 -10.93
CA SER A 373 -8.38 -13.49 -9.92
C SER A 373 -9.86 -13.82 -10.11
N GLN A 374 -10.69 -12.81 -10.40
CA GLN A 374 -12.13 -12.96 -10.59
C GLN A 374 -12.45 -13.54 -11.97
N VAL A 375 -11.93 -12.95 -13.04
CA VAL A 375 -12.15 -13.43 -14.42
C VAL A 375 -11.67 -14.87 -14.59
N GLY A 376 -10.50 -15.21 -14.05
CA GLY A 376 -9.97 -16.56 -14.07
C GLY A 376 -10.86 -17.57 -13.32
N ALA A 377 -11.38 -17.20 -12.14
CA ALA A 377 -12.30 -18.06 -11.40
C ALA A 377 -13.64 -18.25 -12.14
N VAL A 378 -14.18 -17.18 -12.73
CA VAL A 378 -15.43 -17.25 -13.51
C VAL A 378 -15.30 -18.13 -14.72
N LEU A 379 -14.19 -18.05 -15.48
CA LEU A 379 -14.03 -18.80 -16.73
C LEU A 379 -13.33 -20.16 -16.57
N TYR A 380 -13.00 -20.56 -15.34
CA TYR A 380 -12.33 -21.84 -15.10
C TYR A 380 -13.20 -23.03 -15.58
N GLY A 381 -12.59 -23.95 -16.32
CA GLY A 381 -13.31 -25.08 -16.94
C GLY A 381 -14.14 -24.74 -18.19
N GLU A 382 -14.32 -23.46 -18.52
CA GLU A 382 -14.98 -23.02 -19.76
C GLU A 382 -13.99 -22.65 -20.87
N THR A 383 -12.75 -22.32 -20.50
CA THR A 383 -11.69 -21.92 -21.42
C THR A 383 -10.30 -22.27 -20.86
N PRO A 384 -9.32 -22.68 -21.67
CA PRO A 384 -7.98 -23.04 -21.17
C PRO A 384 -7.18 -21.85 -20.62
N GLU A 385 -7.47 -20.63 -21.05
CA GLU A 385 -6.78 -19.40 -20.62
C GLU A 385 -7.00 -19.11 -19.13
N ALA A 386 -8.14 -19.50 -18.57
CA ALA A 386 -8.45 -19.29 -17.16
C ALA A 386 -7.42 -19.96 -16.24
N GLU A 387 -7.06 -21.23 -16.51
CA GLU A 387 -6.03 -21.93 -15.74
C GLU A 387 -4.67 -21.23 -15.85
N LYS A 388 -4.31 -20.76 -17.06
CA LYS A 388 -3.08 -19.99 -17.29
C LYS A 388 -3.04 -18.72 -16.44
N TRP A 389 -4.11 -17.94 -16.42
CA TRP A 389 -4.16 -16.69 -15.63
C TRP A 389 -4.10 -16.95 -14.13
N LEU A 390 -4.87 -17.91 -13.64
CA LEU A 390 -4.88 -18.26 -12.22
C LEU A 390 -3.53 -18.81 -11.75
N SER A 391 -2.83 -19.55 -12.61
CA SER A 391 -1.47 -20.06 -12.34
C SER A 391 -0.42 -18.95 -12.21
N TYR A 392 -0.72 -17.76 -12.73
CA TYR A 392 0.10 -16.57 -12.52
C TYR A 392 -0.31 -15.80 -11.26
N VAL A 393 -1.62 -15.64 -11.05
CA VAL A 393 -2.20 -14.89 -9.92
C VAL A 393 -1.84 -15.51 -8.57
N VAL A 394 -1.99 -16.83 -8.41
CA VAL A 394 -1.81 -17.49 -7.10
C VAL A 394 -0.39 -17.33 -6.56
N PRO A 395 0.69 -17.60 -7.34
CA PRO A 395 2.06 -17.31 -6.89
C PRO A 395 2.29 -15.84 -6.53
N VAL A 396 1.73 -14.90 -7.31
CA VAL A 396 1.84 -13.46 -7.02
C VAL A 396 1.22 -13.10 -5.66
N VAL A 397 -0.02 -13.52 -5.39
CA VAL A 397 -0.71 -13.14 -4.14
C VAL A 397 -0.12 -13.80 -2.89
N THR A 398 0.42 -15.00 -3.06
CA THR A 398 0.96 -15.80 -1.95
C THR A 398 2.41 -15.46 -1.60
N THR A 399 3.15 -14.84 -2.52
CA THR A 399 4.55 -14.43 -2.28
C THR A 399 4.62 -12.95 -1.89
N PHE A 400 4.89 -12.05 -2.83
CA PHE A 400 5.22 -10.67 -2.55
C PHE A 400 4.02 -9.73 -2.42
N TYR A 401 2.83 -10.09 -2.92
CA TYR A 401 1.75 -9.11 -2.99
C TYR A 401 1.18 -8.76 -1.59
N PRO A 402 0.99 -7.47 -1.28
CA PRO A 402 1.34 -6.33 -2.12
C PRO A 402 2.80 -5.95 -2.04
N ALA A 403 3.34 -5.49 -3.17
CA ALA A 403 4.70 -4.97 -3.22
C ALA A 403 4.89 -3.59 -2.55
N TRP A 404 3.79 -2.89 -2.24
CA TRP A 404 3.77 -1.53 -1.68
C TRP A 404 3.60 -1.48 -0.15
N GLY A 405 3.66 -2.63 0.51
CA GLY A 405 3.45 -2.75 1.95
C GLY A 405 4.22 -3.92 2.53
N GLY A 406 4.17 -4.05 3.85
CA GLY A 406 4.95 -5.05 4.56
C GLY A 406 4.25 -5.63 5.78
N ARG A 407 4.93 -6.49 6.51
CA ARG A 407 4.39 -7.23 7.67
C ARG A 407 3.83 -6.32 8.77
N ASP A 408 4.32 -5.09 8.89
CA ASP A 408 3.85 -4.10 9.88
C ASP A 408 2.50 -3.44 9.52
N GLY A 409 1.99 -3.70 8.31
CA GLY A 409 0.74 -3.18 7.80
C GLY A 409 0.83 -1.82 7.08
N GLY A 410 2.00 -1.19 6.98
CA GLY A 410 2.15 0.09 6.29
C GLY A 410 1.86 -0.01 4.78
N TYR A 411 1.53 1.12 4.16
CA TYR A 411 1.32 1.22 2.70
C TYR A 411 2.01 2.46 2.12
N SER A 412 2.99 2.24 1.26
CA SER A 412 3.98 3.24 0.87
C SER A 412 3.43 4.33 -0.06
N GLU A 413 2.46 4.01 -0.92
CA GLU A 413 1.79 4.99 -1.82
C GLU A 413 0.79 5.91 -1.08
N GLY A 414 0.72 5.80 0.25
CA GLY A 414 -0.07 6.70 1.08
C GLY A 414 -1.53 6.28 1.27
N PRO A 415 -2.29 7.08 2.04
CA PRO A 415 -3.63 6.71 2.51
C PRO A 415 -4.66 6.61 1.38
N SER A 416 -4.51 7.39 0.31
CA SER A 416 -5.46 7.40 -0.80
C SER A 416 -5.36 6.14 -1.66
N TYR A 417 -4.13 5.76 -2.00
CA TYR A 417 -3.88 4.53 -2.73
C TYR A 417 -4.11 3.30 -1.88
N TRP A 418 -3.85 3.37 -0.56
CA TRP A 418 -4.32 2.35 0.37
C TRP A 418 -5.81 2.11 0.22
N MET A 419 -6.64 3.17 0.23
CA MET A 419 -8.10 3.01 0.15
C MET A 419 -8.52 2.27 -1.13
N MET A 420 -8.04 2.72 -2.30
CA MET A 420 -8.40 2.12 -3.59
C MET A 420 -7.84 0.71 -3.73
N TYR A 421 -6.52 0.58 -3.61
CA TYR A 421 -5.83 -0.64 -3.97
C TYR A 421 -6.09 -1.73 -2.95
N PHE A 422 -6.07 -1.42 -1.66
CA PHE A 422 -6.36 -2.41 -0.63
C PHE A 422 -7.79 -2.95 -0.75
N ASN A 423 -8.77 -2.15 -1.17
CA ASN A 423 -10.11 -2.66 -1.45
C ASN A 423 -10.09 -3.70 -2.57
N TYR A 424 -9.39 -3.44 -3.69
CA TYR A 424 -9.18 -4.45 -4.74
C TYR A 424 -8.49 -5.71 -4.19
N MET A 425 -7.53 -5.58 -3.27
CA MET A 425 -6.87 -6.74 -2.64
C MET A 425 -7.84 -7.56 -1.79
N LEU A 426 -8.68 -6.91 -0.98
CA LEU A 426 -9.69 -7.59 -0.15
C LEU A 426 -10.70 -8.33 -1.01
N GLN A 427 -11.13 -7.75 -2.13
CA GLN A 427 -12.00 -8.43 -3.08
C GLN A 427 -11.31 -9.64 -3.73
N SER A 428 -10.06 -9.48 -4.18
CA SER A 428 -9.28 -10.59 -4.72
C SER A 428 -9.11 -11.74 -3.71
N ALA A 429 -8.77 -11.40 -2.46
CA ALA A 429 -8.63 -12.38 -1.38
C ALA A 429 -9.96 -13.09 -1.08
N HIS A 430 -11.08 -12.36 -1.07
CA HIS A 430 -12.41 -12.95 -0.90
C HIS A 430 -12.75 -13.92 -2.04
N CYS A 431 -12.50 -13.52 -3.30
CA CYS A 431 -12.71 -14.37 -4.47
C CYS A 431 -11.86 -15.64 -4.42
N ILE A 432 -10.55 -15.51 -4.13
CA ILE A 432 -9.64 -16.66 -4.04
C ILE A 432 -10.06 -17.60 -2.89
N ASN A 433 -10.48 -17.06 -1.75
CA ASN A 433 -10.98 -17.87 -0.65
C ASN A 433 -12.27 -18.60 -1.02
N SER A 434 -13.27 -17.91 -1.56
CA SER A 434 -14.57 -18.51 -1.89
C SER A 434 -14.45 -19.56 -3.01
N ALA A 435 -13.66 -19.27 -4.04
CA ALA A 435 -13.51 -20.13 -5.20
C ALA A 435 -12.55 -21.30 -4.95
N MET A 436 -11.39 -21.05 -4.33
CA MET A 436 -10.30 -22.04 -4.25
C MET A 436 -10.05 -22.60 -2.84
N GLY A 437 -10.66 -22.00 -1.81
CA GLY A 437 -10.43 -22.37 -0.41
C GLY A 437 -9.12 -21.83 0.19
N LEU A 438 -8.43 -20.93 -0.50
CA LEU A 438 -7.15 -20.35 -0.02
C LEU A 438 -7.40 -19.01 0.70
N ASP A 439 -7.07 -18.97 2.00
CA ASP A 439 -7.19 -17.76 2.81
C ASP A 439 -5.92 -16.89 2.75
N VAL A 440 -5.84 -16.02 1.75
CA VAL A 440 -4.71 -15.09 1.55
C VAL A 440 -4.57 -14.09 2.71
N LEU A 441 -5.65 -13.81 3.46
CA LEU A 441 -5.65 -12.83 4.54
C LEU A 441 -4.89 -13.30 5.78
N LYS A 442 -4.47 -14.57 5.85
CA LYS A 442 -3.59 -15.06 6.92
C LYS A 442 -2.22 -14.37 6.96
N LYS A 443 -1.79 -13.75 5.85
CA LYS A 443 -0.50 -13.04 5.82
C LYS A 443 -0.48 -11.87 6.83
N PRO A 444 0.63 -11.67 7.59
CA PRO A 444 0.77 -10.66 8.64
C PRO A 444 0.44 -9.24 8.20
N PHE A 445 0.74 -8.90 6.94
CA PHE A 445 0.36 -7.61 6.34
C PHE A 445 -1.11 -7.29 6.62
N TYR A 446 -2.05 -8.18 6.29
CA TYR A 446 -3.49 -7.89 6.41
C TYR A 446 -3.94 -7.68 7.86
N ARG A 447 -3.43 -8.49 8.80
CA ARG A 447 -3.76 -8.36 10.23
C ARG A 447 -3.31 -7.01 10.80
N ASN A 448 -2.18 -6.50 10.33
CA ASN A 448 -1.60 -5.26 10.83
C ASN A 448 -2.03 -4.02 10.03
N ASN A 449 -2.53 -4.19 8.81
CA ASN A 449 -2.74 -3.11 7.85
C ASN A 449 -3.80 -2.09 8.26
N GLY A 450 -4.84 -2.50 9.00
CA GLY A 450 -5.83 -1.57 9.55
C GLY A 450 -5.20 -0.51 10.47
N TYR A 451 -4.10 -0.83 11.17
CA TYR A 451 -3.41 0.13 12.04
C TYR A 451 -2.78 1.28 11.24
N PHE A 452 -2.49 1.12 9.95
CA PHE A 452 -2.04 2.22 9.12
C PHE A 452 -3.08 3.37 9.11
N LYS A 453 -4.38 3.05 9.04
CA LYS A 453 -5.46 4.05 9.12
C LYS A 453 -5.85 4.45 10.55
N VAL A 454 -5.38 3.74 11.56
CA VAL A 454 -5.53 4.17 12.96
C VAL A 454 -4.47 5.22 13.30
N TYR A 455 -3.21 5.00 12.91
CA TYR A 455 -2.07 5.86 13.31
C TYR A 455 -1.64 6.86 12.23
N ALA A 456 -1.41 6.42 11.00
CA ALA A 456 -0.85 7.31 9.96
C ALA A 456 -1.89 8.26 9.36
N TYR A 457 -3.17 7.91 9.47
CA TYR A 457 -4.28 8.70 8.94
C TYR A 457 -5.56 8.46 9.77
N PRO A 458 -5.56 8.89 11.05
CA PRO A 458 -6.72 8.75 11.94
C PRO A 458 -7.94 9.46 11.37
N TYR A 459 -9.18 9.18 11.79
CA TYR A 459 -10.43 9.66 11.13
C TYR A 459 -10.71 11.18 11.22
N TYR A 460 -9.89 11.92 11.95
CA TYR A 460 -9.97 13.38 12.14
C TYR A 460 -8.79 14.13 11.53
N GLY A 461 -7.92 13.43 10.79
CA GLY A 461 -6.87 14.04 9.98
C GLY A 461 -7.45 15.00 8.95
N VAL A 462 -6.95 16.24 8.93
CA VAL A 462 -7.41 17.26 7.98
C VAL A 462 -6.61 17.25 6.67
N GLN A 463 -5.50 16.52 6.64
CA GLN A 463 -4.66 16.32 5.46
C GLN A 463 -4.19 14.86 5.36
N ARG A 464 -3.95 14.40 4.12
CA ARG A 464 -3.22 13.18 3.75
C ARG A 464 -1.77 13.56 3.43
N PRO A 465 -0.85 13.58 4.42
CA PRO A 465 0.44 14.25 4.25
C PRO A 465 1.38 13.54 3.28
N PHE A 466 1.36 12.21 3.21
CA PHE A 466 2.32 11.45 2.42
C PHE A 466 1.65 10.74 1.24
N GLY A 467 2.17 11.00 0.05
CA GLY A 467 1.67 10.50 -1.22
C GLY A 467 0.62 11.40 -1.87
N ASP A 468 0.12 10.96 -3.02
CA ASP A 468 -0.80 11.74 -3.86
C ASP A 468 -2.09 12.14 -3.13
N THR A 469 -2.80 13.13 -3.69
CA THR A 469 -4.10 13.71 -3.28
C THR A 469 -4.10 14.78 -2.18
N GLY A 470 -3.08 14.83 -1.32
CA GLY A 470 -2.82 15.97 -0.42
C GLY A 470 -3.95 16.29 0.57
N ILE A 471 -4.82 17.24 0.22
CA ILE A 471 -5.89 17.77 1.11
C ILE A 471 -7.22 17.07 0.80
N GLY A 472 -8.02 16.78 1.83
CA GLY A 472 -9.39 16.28 1.66
C GLY A 472 -9.82 15.29 2.74
N SER A 473 -11.13 15.08 2.82
CA SER A 473 -11.76 14.17 3.77
C SER A 473 -11.54 12.69 3.43
N TYR A 474 -11.92 11.81 4.35
CA TYR A 474 -12.03 10.36 4.14
C TYR A 474 -12.94 10.04 2.97
N TRP A 475 -12.67 8.90 2.36
CA TRP A 475 -13.55 8.35 1.36
C TRP A 475 -14.35 7.18 1.91
N PRO A 476 -15.57 6.93 1.38
CA PRO A 476 -16.43 5.87 1.89
C PRO A 476 -15.79 4.47 1.87
N ALA A 477 -14.88 4.18 0.93
CA ALA A 477 -14.23 2.88 0.86
C ALA A 477 -13.20 2.64 1.99
N ASP A 478 -12.74 3.69 2.69
CA ASP A 478 -11.93 3.52 3.91
C ASP A 478 -12.72 2.75 4.98
N LYS A 479 -13.99 3.14 5.16
CA LYS A 479 -14.92 2.49 6.09
C LYS A 479 -15.08 1.01 5.76
N LEU A 480 -15.35 0.71 4.50
CA LEU A 480 -15.58 -0.67 4.06
C LEU A 480 -14.35 -1.56 4.24
N ASN A 481 -13.15 -1.05 3.93
CA ASN A 481 -11.90 -1.79 4.13
C ASN A 481 -11.69 -2.13 5.61
N LEU A 482 -11.82 -1.14 6.50
CA LEU A 482 -11.65 -1.32 7.93
C LEU A 482 -12.72 -2.20 8.54
N TYR A 483 -13.97 -2.07 8.09
CA TYR A 483 -15.08 -2.93 8.49
C TYR A 483 -14.77 -4.39 8.15
N ARG A 484 -14.33 -4.66 6.91
CA ARG A 484 -13.94 -6.02 6.49
C ARG A 484 -12.78 -6.56 7.32
N LEU A 485 -11.76 -5.75 7.59
CA LEU A 485 -10.65 -6.17 8.45
C LEU A 485 -11.10 -6.45 9.88
N ALA A 486 -12.01 -5.63 10.42
CA ALA A 486 -12.57 -5.84 11.75
C ALA A 486 -13.25 -7.20 11.85
N SER A 487 -14.11 -7.53 10.89
CA SER A 487 -14.83 -8.81 10.87
C SER A 487 -13.92 -10.02 10.64
N VAL A 488 -12.94 -9.91 9.73
CA VAL A 488 -12.01 -11.02 9.45
C VAL A 488 -11.08 -11.31 10.62
N PHE A 489 -10.59 -10.27 11.31
CA PHE A 489 -9.59 -10.42 12.37
C PHE A 489 -10.18 -10.27 13.78
N HIS A 490 -11.50 -10.13 13.91
CA HIS A 490 -12.19 -9.80 15.16
C HIS A 490 -11.55 -8.64 15.91
N ASN A 491 -11.18 -7.58 15.19
CA ASN A 491 -10.44 -6.45 15.74
C ASN A 491 -11.38 -5.27 16.09
N PRO A 492 -11.62 -4.99 17.38
CA PRO A 492 -12.59 -3.98 17.80
C PRO A 492 -12.12 -2.54 17.53
N TYR A 493 -10.81 -2.31 17.39
CA TYR A 493 -10.27 -1.00 17.03
C TYR A 493 -10.52 -0.67 15.56
N PHE A 494 -10.44 -1.67 14.69
CA PHE A 494 -10.77 -1.49 13.27
C PHE A 494 -12.28 -1.25 13.10
N ARG A 495 -13.11 -1.93 13.90
CA ARG A 495 -14.55 -1.69 13.95
C ARG A 495 -14.85 -0.25 14.36
N TRP A 496 -14.31 0.19 15.49
CA TRP A 496 -14.45 1.57 15.97
C TRP A 496 -14.00 2.58 14.90
N ARG A 497 -12.82 2.37 14.31
CA ARG A 497 -12.26 3.28 13.31
C ARG A 497 -13.12 3.33 12.03
N ALA A 498 -13.76 2.22 11.65
CA ALA A 498 -14.71 2.17 10.53
C ALA A 498 -15.99 2.96 10.86
N GLU A 499 -16.55 2.78 12.06
CA GLU A 499 -17.78 3.45 12.49
C GLU A 499 -17.62 4.96 12.64
N MET A 500 -16.45 5.43 13.08
CA MET A 500 -16.12 6.87 13.12
C MET A 500 -15.95 7.51 11.73
N SER A 501 -15.85 6.69 10.67
CA SER A 501 -15.74 7.20 9.30
C SER A 501 -17.10 7.52 8.70
N GLN A 502 -17.15 8.58 7.89
CA GLN A 502 -18.29 8.90 7.06
C GLN A 502 -18.28 8.10 5.75
N PRO A 503 -19.45 7.78 5.15
CA PRO A 503 -20.80 8.01 5.69
C PRO A 503 -21.14 7.10 6.89
N GLU A 504 -22.16 7.45 7.69
CA GLU A 504 -22.60 6.68 8.86
C GLU A 504 -22.98 5.23 8.52
N GLU A 505 -23.73 5.03 7.45
CA GLU A 505 -24.03 3.69 6.93
C GLU A 505 -22.92 3.21 5.97
N LEU A 506 -22.82 1.89 5.77
CA LEU A 506 -21.94 1.37 4.71
C LEU A 506 -22.38 1.94 3.34
N PRO A 507 -21.41 2.34 2.49
CA PRO A 507 -21.70 2.93 1.20
C PRO A 507 -22.22 1.87 0.22
N VAL A 508 -23.25 2.21 -0.54
CA VAL A 508 -23.75 1.35 -1.63
C VAL A 508 -23.37 1.93 -2.99
N SER A 509 -23.73 3.16 -3.31
CA SER A 509 -23.45 3.78 -4.62
C SER A 509 -22.31 4.81 -4.55
N GLU A 510 -21.92 5.34 -5.72
CA GLU A 510 -20.98 6.46 -5.88
C GLU A 510 -19.55 6.24 -5.36
N THR A 511 -19.18 4.99 -5.07
CA THR A 511 -17.83 4.62 -4.66
C THR A 511 -16.87 4.62 -5.87
N ILE A 512 -15.66 5.19 -5.71
CA ILE A 512 -14.60 5.19 -6.76
C ILE A 512 -14.18 3.75 -7.11
N VAL A 513 -14.35 2.81 -6.18
CA VAL A 513 -14.10 1.37 -6.34
C VAL A 513 -15.44 0.64 -6.47
N PRO A 514 -15.60 -0.40 -7.32
CA PRO A 514 -16.83 -1.20 -7.43
C PRO A 514 -17.04 -2.07 -6.18
N SER A 515 -17.42 -1.42 -5.08
CA SER A 515 -17.51 -2.01 -3.75
C SER A 515 -18.91 -1.91 -3.14
N GLY A 516 -19.88 -1.38 -3.89
CA GLY A 516 -21.25 -1.17 -3.41
C GLY A 516 -21.92 -2.44 -2.90
N ILE A 517 -21.90 -3.49 -3.72
CA ILE A 517 -22.45 -4.80 -3.37
C ILE A 517 -21.55 -5.54 -2.35
N MET A 518 -20.26 -5.19 -2.27
CA MET A 518 -19.37 -5.74 -1.22
C MET A 518 -19.83 -5.32 0.17
N SER A 519 -20.45 -4.15 0.33
CA SER A 519 -21.06 -3.75 1.61
C SER A 519 -22.09 -4.76 2.10
N PHE A 520 -22.85 -5.40 1.21
CA PHE A 520 -23.78 -6.46 1.59
C PHE A 520 -23.05 -7.75 1.94
N LEU A 521 -22.11 -8.18 1.09
CA LEU A 521 -21.36 -9.43 1.29
C LEU A 521 -20.44 -9.40 2.51
N TRP A 522 -20.03 -8.22 2.97
CA TRP A 522 -19.13 -8.04 4.10
C TRP A 522 -19.83 -7.52 5.35
N LEU A 523 -21.16 -7.36 5.33
CA LEU A 523 -21.92 -6.89 6.49
C LEU A 523 -21.81 -7.90 7.65
N ASP A 524 -21.47 -7.40 8.82
CA ASP A 524 -21.23 -8.15 10.05
C ASP A 524 -22.03 -7.50 11.18
N GLU A 525 -23.32 -7.80 11.16
CA GLU A 525 -24.34 -7.32 12.12
C GLU A 525 -25.13 -8.49 12.72
N GLY A 526 -24.57 -9.69 12.66
CA GLY A 526 -25.17 -10.90 13.21
C GLY A 526 -24.94 -11.05 14.72
N PRO A 527 -25.49 -12.11 15.34
CA PRO A 527 -25.13 -12.48 16.70
C PRO A 527 -23.61 -12.70 16.82
N GLY A 528 -22.97 -12.04 17.77
CA GLY A 528 -21.51 -12.13 17.97
C GLY A 528 -20.68 -11.27 17.03
N HIS A 529 -21.28 -10.27 16.36
CA HIS A 529 -20.54 -9.26 15.61
C HIS A 529 -19.51 -8.54 16.49
N VAL A 530 -18.49 -7.97 15.84
CA VAL A 530 -17.42 -7.26 16.54
C VAL A 530 -17.94 -5.92 17.05
N GLU A 531 -17.93 -5.73 18.36
CA GLU A 531 -18.27 -4.45 18.99
C GLU A 531 -17.09 -3.45 18.86
N PRO A 532 -17.37 -2.15 18.60
CA PRO A 532 -16.34 -1.13 18.51
C PRO A 532 -15.69 -0.87 19.87
N LYS A 533 -14.36 -0.70 19.89
CA LYS A 533 -13.61 -0.23 21.05
C LYS A 533 -12.68 0.93 20.67
N ALA A 534 -12.79 2.04 21.40
CA ALA A 534 -11.88 3.17 21.25
C ALA A 534 -10.42 2.75 21.54
N PRO A 535 -9.43 3.33 20.84
CA PRO A 535 -8.03 2.91 20.90
C PRO A 535 -7.27 3.45 22.12
N ASP A 536 -7.96 3.78 23.22
CA ASP A 536 -7.39 4.46 24.39
C ASP A 536 -6.33 3.62 25.13
N ASP A 537 -6.34 2.30 24.92
CA ASP A 537 -5.37 1.36 25.48
C ASP A 537 -4.30 0.89 24.48
N LEU A 538 -4.32 1.43 23.26
CA LEU A 538 -3.23 1.22 22.32
C LEU A 538 -2.03 2.14 22.67
N PRO A 539 -0.78 1.72 22.37
CA PRO A 539 0.37 2.59 22.53
C PRO A 539 0.18 3.88 21.75
N GLY A 540 0.46 5.04 22.37
CA GLY A 540 0.36 6.34 21.70
C GLY A 540 1.41 6.58 20.61
N ALA A 541 2.10 5.56 20.11
CA ALA A 541 3.05 5.69 19.02
C ALA A 541 3.24 4.34 18.32
N ARG A 542 3.54 4.39 17.01
CA ARG A 542 3.73 3.18 16.20
C ARG A 542 4.75 3.41 15.09
N LEU A 543 5.58 2.39 14.87
CA LEU A 543 6.49 2.31 13.75
C LEU A 543 5.92 1.39 12.65
N PHE A 544 5.83 1.91 11.44
CA PHE A 544 5.71 1.14 10.20
C PHE A 544 7.08 1.12 9.51
N ARG A 545 7.95 0.22 9.98
CA ARG A 545 9.35 0.08 9.53
C ARG A 545 9.46 -0.24 8.05
N ASP A 546 8.62 -1.13 7.51
CA ASP A 546 8.71 -1.62 6.14
C ASP A 546 8.43 -0.50 5.13
N VAL A 547 7.57 0.47 5.48
CA VAL A 547 7.30 1.66 4.65
C VAL A 547 7.99 2.93 5.16
N GLY A 548 8.71 2.84 6.27
CA GLY A 548 9.51 3.92 6.85
C GLY A 548 8.67 5.10 7.35
N LEU A 549 7.70 4.84 8.22
CA LEU A 549 6.84 5.85 8.83
C LEU A 549 6.74 5.63 10.35
N ALA A 550 7.01 6.66 11.14
CA ALA A 550 6.75 6.68 12.58
C ALA A 550 5.63 7.66 12.91
N ALA A 551 4.70 7.24 13.75
CA ALA A 551 3.58 8.05 14.22
C ALA A 551 3.64 8.20 15.75
N PHE A 552 3.46 9.42 16.24
CA PHE A 552 3.33 9.76 17.65
C PHE A 552 2.01 10.48 17.87
N HIS A 553 1.25 10.02 18.85
CA HIS A 553 -0.08 10.49 19.21
C HIS A 553 -0.11 10.85 20.68
N GLU A 554 -0.79 11.95 20.97
CA GLU A 554 -1.13 12.34 22.33
C GLU A 554 -2.24 11.42 22.87
N ASP A 555 -3.30 11.21 22.09
CA ASP A 555 -4.53 10.51 22.45
C ASP A 555 -5.30 10.08 21.17
N LEU A 556 -5.08 8.84 20.72
CA LEU A 556 -5.63 8.27 19.47
C LEU A 556 -7.16 8.31 19.38
N GLY A 557 -7.86 8.35 20.52
CA GLY A 557 -9.33 8.37 20.57
C GLY A 557 -9.93 9.76 20.38
N ASN A 558 -9.10 10.81 20.45
CA ASN A 558 -9.56 12.19 20.59
C ASN A 558 -9.30 13.03 19.33
N PRO A 559 -10.33 13.53 18.63
CA PRO A 559 -10.17 14.37 17.44
C PRO A 559 -9.39 15.67 17.63
N GLN A 560 -9.26 16.14 18.87
CA GLN A 560 -8.55 17.37 19.21
C GLN A 560 -7.09 17.12 19.62
N GLU A 561 -6.63 15.88 19.57
CA GLU A 561 -5.27 15.52 19.95
C GLU A 561 -4.20 16.22 19.10
N THR A 562 -2.97 16.20 19.61
CA THR A 562 -1.77 16.47 18.81
C THR A 562 -1.18 15.16 18.31
N TYR A 563 -0.88 15.08 17.01
CA TYR A 563 -0.09 13.98 16.46
C TYR A 563 1.00 14.46 15.51
N PHE A 564 2.07 13.69 15.47
CA PHE A 564 3.28 13.92 14.68
C PHE A 564 3.58 12.68 13.84
N LEU A 565 3.87 12.88 12.56
CA LEU A 565 4.34 11.83 11.68
C LEU A 565 5.74 12.14 11.15
N LEU A 566 6.64 11.15 11.16
CA LEU A 566 7.97 11.19 10.51
C LEU A 566 8.01 10.18 9.37
N LYS A 567 8.34 10.61 8.15
CA LYS A 567 8.56 9.70 7.01
C LYS A 567 10.03 9.67 6.60
N SER A 568 10.59 8.47 6.47
CA SER A 568 11.87 8.20 5.84
C SER A 568 11.85 6.77 5.30
N SER A 569 11.59 6.63 4.00
CA SER A 569 11.03 5.41 3.39
C SER A 569 12.01 4.67 2.47
N PRO A 570 12.10 3.33 2.57
CA PRO A 570 12.96 2.53 1.68
C PRO A 570 12.43 2.46 0.24
N TYR A 571 11.21 2.95 -0.02
CA TYR A 571 10.59 2.98 -1.34
C TYR A 571 11.07 4.13 -2.23
N GLY A 572 11.75 5.11 -1.65
CA GLY A 572 12.22 6.31 -2.35
C GLY A 572 11.09 7.21 -2.86
N ALA A 573 11.31 7.89 -3.98
CA ALA A 573 10.38 8.84 -4.58
C ALA A 573 9.86 8.30 -5.93
N TRP A 574 8.98 7.29 -5.88
CA TRP A 574 8.52 6.54 -7.04
C TRP A 574 7.02 6.28 -7.00
N SER A 575 6.38 6.17 -8.17
CA SER A 575 4.92 6.05 -8.27
C SER A 575 4.23 7.22 -7.56
N HIS A 576 3.35 6.98 -6.60
CA HIS A 576 2.63 8.01 -5.83
C HIS A 576 3.36 8.45 -4.56
N ILE A 577 4.70 8.32 -4.53
CA ILE A 577 5.54 8.67 -3.38
C ILE A 577 6.44 9.85 -3.75
N TYR A 578 6.38 10.91 -2.96
CA TYR A 578 7.15 12.13 -3.20
C TYR A 578 8.61 12.04 -2.71
N ALA A 579 9.41 13.04 -3.07
CA ALA A 579 10.79 13.20 -2.61
C ALA A 579 10.84 13.89 -1.23
N ASP A 580 10.27 13.19 -0.25
CA ASP A 580 9.89 13.69 1.07
C ASP A 580 10.57 12.90 2.22
N GLN A 581 11.73 12.29 1.97
CA GLN A 581 12.45 11.57 3.03
C GLN A 581 12.88 12.52 4.16
N ASN A 582 12.86 12.01 5.40
CA ASN A 582 12.99 12.76 6.64
C ASN A 582 12.00 13.93 6.80
N SER A 583 10.91 14.00 6.04
CA SER A 583 9.90 15.03 6.27
C SER A 583 8.95 14.68 7.41
N PHE A 584 8.28 15.69 7.97
CA PHE A 584 7.33 15.51 9.06
C PHE A 584 6.01 16.25 8.86
N TYR A 585 4.98 15.84 9.60
CA TYR A 585 3.67 16.47 9.64
C TYR A 585 3.20 16.64 11.08
N ILE A 586 2.52 17.76 11.39
CA ILE A 586 1.95 18.03 12.71
C ILE A 586 0.52 18.57 12.58
N GLN A 587 -0.41 17.94 13.28
CA GLN A 587 -1.75 18.44 13.54
C GLN A 587 -1.97 18.54 15.05
N GLY A 588 -2.75 19.52 15.49
CA GLY A 588 -3.13 19.68 16.90
C GLY A 588 -4.40 20.49 17.06
N PHE A 589 -5.23 20.13 18.03
CA PHE A 589 -6.52 20.81 18.30
C PHE A 589 -7.43 20.88 17.05
N GLY A 590 -7.47 19.79 16.28
CA GLY A 590 -8.27 19.70 15.06
C GLY A 590 -7.74 20.49 13.85
N GLU A 591 -6.55 21.10 13.93
CA GLU A 591 -6.03 22.00 12.89
C GLU A 591 -4.64 21.56 12.38
N ALA A 592 -4.43 21.70 11.07
CA ALA A 592 -3.14 21.42 10.44
C ALA A 592 -2.13 22.54 10.77
N LEU A 593 -0.99 22.19 11.38
CA LEU A 593 0.00 23.16 11.85
C LEU A 593 1.30 23.10 11.02
N ALA A 594 1.87 21.92 10.82
CA ALA A 594 2.99 21.71 9.89
C ALA A 594 2.52 20.80 8.75
N ILE A 595 2.15 21.40 7.62
CA ILE A 595 1.51 20.70 6.50
C ILE A 595 2.53 20.16 5.51
N GLN A 596 2.09 19.25 4.65
CA GLN A 596 2.79 18.94 3.40
C GLN A 596 2.20 19.82 2.30
N SER A 597 2.99 20.64 1.62
CA SER A 597 2.42 21.72 0.80
C SER A 597 2.07 21.32 -0.63
N GLY A 598 1.27 22.14 -1.27
CA GLY A 598 0.78 21.98 -2.65
C GLY A 598 -0.57 21.27 -2.75
N TYR A 599 -1.04 21.16 -3.98
CA TYR A 599 -2.32 20.57 -4.35
C TYR A 599 -2.13 19.49 -5.41
N TYR A 600 -3.12 18.61 -5.56
CA TYR A 600 -3.07 17.53 -6.54
C TYR A 600 -4.17 17.71 -7.60
N PRO A 601 -3.91 18.44 -8.70
CA PRO A 601 -4.87 18.56 -9.79
C PRO A 601 -5.08 17.23 -10.52
N HIS A 602 -3.99 16.59 -10.95
CA HIS A 602 -3.94 15.24 -11.50
C HIS A 602 -2.48 14.77 -11.64
N TYR A 603 -2.31 13.47 -11.80
CA TYR A 603 -1.00 12.86 -12.04
C TYR A 603 -0.35 13.44 -13.29
N GLY A 604 0.91 13.85 -13.18
CA GLY A 604 1.66 14.45 -14.29
C GLY A 604 1.36 15.93 -14.57
N HIS A 605 0.46 16.57 -13.82
CA HIS A 605 0.28 18.02 -13.93
C HIS A 605 1.59 18.78 -13.58
N PRO A 606 1.92 19.93 -14.21
CA PRO A 606 3.15 20.67 -13.88
C PRO A 606 3.32 20.97 -12.38
N HIS A 607 2.26 21.40 -11.69
CA HIS A 607 2.32 21.60 -10.23
C HIS A 607 2.60 20.29 -9.47
N HIS A 608 2.11 19.15 -9.97
CA HIS A 608 2.39 17.86 -9.34
C HIS A 608 3.87 17.49 -9.48
N LEU A 609 4.42 17.64 -10.69
CA LEU A 609 5.81 17.29 -11.02
C LEU A 609 6.84 18.26 -10.40
N ASP A 610 6.56 19.56 -10.48
CA ASP A 610 7.53 20.62 -10.19
C ASP A 610 7.31 21.28 -8.82
N TRP A 611 6.24 20.92 -8.11
CA TRP A 611 6.00 21.33 -6.73
C TRP A 611 5.80 20.13 -5.80
N THR A 612 4.68 19.41 -5.86
CA THR A 612 4.32 18.44 -4.81
C THR A 612 5.27 17.25 -4.73
N TRP A 613 5.91 16.84 -5.84
CA TRP A 613 6.93 15.78 -5.81
C TRP A 613 8.26 16.23 -5.21
N GLN A 614 8.51 17.54 -5.20
CA GLN A 614 9.82 18.09 -4.90
C GLN A 614 9.99 18.27 -3.39
N THR A 615 11.19 18.04 -2.88
CA THR A 615 11.53 18.25 -1.45
C THR A 615 11.17 19.65 -0.95
N LYS A 616 11.19 20.67 -1.83
CA LYS A 616 10.81 22.05 -1.50
C LYS A 616 9.35 22.23 -1.05
N ALA A 617 8.49 21.25 -1.31
CA ALA A 617 7.10 21.25 -0.87
C ALA A 617 6.91 20.61 0.52
N HIS A 618 7.97 20.07 1.13
CA HIS A 618 7.92 19.24 2.32
C HIS A 618 8.76 19.82 3.47
N ASN A 619 8.34 19.54 4.72
CA ASN A 619 9.05 19.97 5.92
C ASN A 619 10.38 19.21 6.11
N SER A 620 11.37 19.50 5.27
CA SER A 620 12.66 18.80 5.17
C SER A 620 13.82 19.79 4.95
N ILE A 621 14.92 19.35 4.35
CA ILE A 621 16.14 20.13 4.10
C ILE A 621 16.38 20.29 2.60
N LEU A 622 16.83 21.46 2.16
CA LEU A 622 17.50 21.63 0.85
C LEU A 622 18.98 21.94 1.06
N VAL A 623 19.76 21.60 0.04
CA VAL A 623 21.21 21.83 -0.04
C VAL A 623 21.47 22.75 -1.22
N ASP A 624 21.89 23.98 -0.96
CA ASP A 624 22.01 25.04 -1.98
C ASP A 624 20.72 25.24 -2.81
N GLY A 625 19.55 25.07 -2.17
CA GLY A 625 18.24 25.13 -2.83
C GLY A 625 17.83 23.86 -3.58
N GLU A 626 18.66 22.81 -3.59
CA GLU A 626 18.35 21.53 -4.24
C GLU A 626 17.89 20.46 -3.25
N GLY A 627 16.91 19.66 -3.68
CA GLY A 627 16.33 18.57 -2.89
C GLY A 627 16.84 17.17 -3.26
N GLN A 628 16.05 16.20 -2.81
CA GLN A 628 16.17 14.78 -3.12
C GLN A 628 15.81 14.53 -4.59
N ARG A 629 16.18 13.36 -5.13
CA ARG A 629 15.74 12.98 -6.48
C ARG A 629 14.27 12.57 -6.49
N VAL A 630 13.58 12.98 -7.54
CA VAL A 630 12.18 12.66 -7.88
C VAL A 630 12.14 11.58 -8.96
N HIS A 631 11.05 10.82 -9.05
CA HIS A 631 10.91 9.69 -10.00
C HIS A 631 12.06 8.68 -9.90
N ASP A 632 12.57 8.48 -8.69
CA ASP A 632 13.74 7.66 -8.42
C ASP A 632 13.54 6.82 -7.15
N ARG A 633 13.42 5.51 -7.34
CA ARG A 633 13.29 4.53 -6.24
C ARG A 633 14.65 4.26 -5.54
N THR A 634 15.77 4.78 -6.05
CA THR A 634 17.03 4.88 -5.28
C THR A 634 17.09 6.09 -4.37
N SER A 635 16.12 7.01 -4.44
CA SER A 635 16.04 8.18 -3.57
C SER A 635 15.54 7.81 -2.16
N ARG A 636 16.21 6.84 -1.51
CA ARG A 636 15.71 6.11 -0.33
C ARG A 636 16.00 6.82 0.97
N GLY A 637 15.12 6.58 1.94
CA GLY A 637 15.35 6.81 3.36
C GLY A 637 15.05 5.56 4.18
N LYS A 638 15.16 5.67 5.50
CA LYS A 638 14.77 4.60 6.44
C LYS A 638 14.63 5.16 7.86
N ILE A 639 13.73 4.58 8.65
CA ILE A 639 13.73 4.77 10.10
C ILE A 639 14.78 3.84 10.72
N ILE A 640 15.85 4.43 11.25
CA ILE A 640 17.00 3.70 11.80
C ILE A 640 16.88 3.41 13.30
N ALA A 641 16.06 4.18 14.02
CA ALA A 641 15.79 3.96 15.44
C ALA A 641 14.36 4.36 15.79
N PHE A 642 13.77 3.65 16.75
CA PHE A 642 12.47 3.93 17.33
C PHE A 642 12.47 3.42 18.77
N GLY A 643 11.86 4.16 19.69
CA GLY A 643 11.78 3.78 21.09
C GLY A 643 10.67 4.51 21.80
N LEU A 644 10.06 3.85 22.78
CA LEU A 644 8.92 4.39 23.53
C LEU A 644 9.30 4.61 24.99
N GLY A 645 8.79 5.71 25.55
CA GLY A 645 8.83 6.02 26.97
C GLY A 645 7.79 5.22 27.76
N SER A 646 7.43 5.73 28.95
CA SER A 646 6.36 5.13 29.76
C SER A 646 4.95 5.44 29.26
N GLY A 647 4.78 6.43 28.37
CA GLY A 647 3.47 6.92 27.92
C GLY A 647 2.89 8.03 28.81
N GLU A 648 3.47 8.27 29.99
CA GLU A 648 3.05 9.31 30.93
C GLU A 648 3.48 10.72 30.47
N PRO A 649 2.80 11.79 30.92
CA PRO A 649 3.26 13.17 30.70
C PRO A 649 4.72 13.37 31.13
N GLY A 650 5.53 13.99 30.27
CA GLY A 650 6.97 14.15 30.47
C GLY A 650 7.83 12.94 30.11
N SER A 651 7.23 11.80 29.72
CA SER A 651 7.98 10.69 29.11
C SER A 651 8.37 11.00 27.67
N LEU A 652 9.43 10.33 27.20
CA LEU A 652 10.04 10.59 25.90
C LEU A 652 9.88 9.39 24.97
N ASP A 653 9.19 9.63 23.85
CA ASP A 653 9.24 8.75 22.69
C ASP A 653 10.30 9.26 21.70
N TYR A 654 10.83 8.38 20.86
CA TYR A 654 11.96 8.68 19.99
C TYR A 654 11.84 7.98 18.64
N ALA A 655 12.20 8.70 17.57
CA ALA A 655 12.51 8.12 16.26
C ALA A 655 13.70 8.81 15.63
N ALA A 656 14.43 8.09 14.77
CA ALA A 656 15.41 8.68 13.87
C ALA A 656 15.28 8.17 12.44
N GLY A 657 15.26 9.10 11.49
CA GLY A 657 15.26 8.83 10.05
C GLY A 657 16.61 9.15 9.42
N ASP A 658 17.05 8.33 8.47
CA ASP A 658 18.23 8.55 7.63
C ASP A 658 17.78 8.75 6.18
N ALA A 659 18.04 9.94 5.63
CA ALA A 659 17.72 10.30 4.25
C ALA A 659 18.98 10.56 3.41
N SER A 660 20.15 10.15 3.87
CA SER A 660 21.44 10.47 3.21
C SER A 660 21.46 9.99 1.74
N GLU A 661 20.95 8.78 1.49
CA GLU A 661 20.90 8.17 0.14
C GLU A 661 20.04 9.00 -0.84
N ALA A 662 18.92 9.56 -0.36
CA ALA A 662 17.98 10.35 -1.17
C ALA A 662 18.58 11.62 -1.79
N TYR A 663 19.69 12.12 -1.26
CA TYR A 663 20.36 13.33 -1.76
C TYR A 663 21.44 13.03 -2.81
N HIS A 664 21.69 11.76 -3.15
CA HIS A 664 22.59 11.34 -4.23
C HIS A 664 23.96 12.01 -4.22
N GLY A 665 24.61 11.99 -3.05
CA GLY A 665 25.95 12.55 -2.87
C GLY A 665 26.00 14.05 -2.59
N LYS A 666 24.88 14.78 -2.65
CA LYS A 666 24.83 16.16 -2.12
C LYS A 666 25.02 16.20 -0.61
N LEU A 667 24.57 15.15 0.08
CA LEU A 667 24.82 14.88 1.49
C LEU A 667 25.54 13.55 1.64
N THR A 668 26.53 13.50 2.53
CA THR A 668 27.11 12.26 3.05
C THR A 668 26.39 11.82 4.32
N LYS A 669 25.70 12.74 5.01
CA LYS A 669 24.89 12.46 6.19
C LYS A 669 23.65 13.36 6.24
N PHE A 670 22.48 12.76 6.45
CA PHE A 670 21.27 13.42 6.89
C PHE A 670 20.49 12.51 7.84
N ILE A 671 20.74 12.68 9.14
CA ILE A 671 19.99 11.99 10.18
C ILE A 671 19.07 12.98 10.88
N ARG A 672 17.78 12.70 10.93
CA ARG A 672 16.79 13.50 11.66
C ARG A 672 16.32 12.72 12.87
N HIS A 673 16.60 13.24 14.05
CA HIS A 673 16.12 12.73 15.33
C HIS A 673 14.87 13.49 15.74
N VAL A 674 13.86 12.79 16.24
CA VAL A 674 12.65 13.36 16.82
C VAL A 674 12.47 12.77 18.20
N TYR A 675 12.54 13.63 19.21
CA TYR A 675 12.15 13.31 20.57
C TYR A 675 10.79 13.94 20.83
N TYR A 676 9.83 13.14 21.27
CA TYR A 676 8.50 13.60 21.64
C TYR A 676 8.38 13.52 23.16
N GLU A 677 8.41 14.69 23.82
CA GLU A 677 8.08 14.82 25.23
C GLU A 677 6.56 15.01 25.36
N ARG A 678 5.92 13.99 25.93
CA ARG A 678 4.47 13.96 26.04
C ARG A 678 3.95 15.13 26.89
N PRO A 679 2.86 15.79 26.50
CA PRO A 679 1.99 15.44 25.36
C PRO A 679 2.22 16.24 24.08
N ARG A 680 3.01 17.32 24.04
CA ARG A 680 2.95 18.30 22.92
C ARG A 680 4.26 19.04 22.63
N ASP A 681 5.38 18.55 23.13
CA ASP A 681 6.70 19.15 22.90
C ASP A 681 7.57 18.19 22.09
N PHE A 682 8.18 18.70 21.03
CA PHE A 682 9.03 17.93 20.14
C PHE A 682 10.40 18.60 20.04
N LEU A 683 11.46 17.84 20.22
CA LEU A 683 12.82 18.25 19.93
C LEU A 683 13.31 17.53 18.68
N LEU A 684 13.53 18.29 17.62
CA LEU A 684 14.05 17.81 16.36
C LEU A 684 15.53 18.17 16.25
N ILE A 685 16.37 17.18 15.92
CA ILE A 685 17.80 17.37 15.71
C ILE A 685 18.16 16.82 14.33
N ASP A 686 18.58 17.71 13.44
CA ASP A 686 19.11 17.33 12.13
C ASP A 686 20.64 17.30 12.20
N GLU A 687 21.25 16.17 11.87
CA GLU A 687 22.68 16.03 11.64
C GLU A 687 22.96 16.00 10.14
N LEU A 688 23.64 17.04 9.65
CA LEU A 688 23.88 17.26 8.23
C LEU A 688 25.37 17.31 7.92
N GLU A 689 25.78 16.57 6.88
CA GLU A 689 27.14 16.63 6.32
C GLU A 689 27.08 16.56 4.80
N ALA A 690 27.85 17.43 4.16
CA ALA A 690 28.02 17.54 2.72
C ALA A 690 29.52 17.40 2.37
N PRO A 691 29.85 16.92 1.16
CA PRO A 691 31.25 16.77 0.73
C PRO A 691 32.01 18.11 0.66
N GLN A 692 31.28 19.21 0.47
CA GLN A 692 31.79 20.57 0.33
C GLN A 692 30.96 21.57 1.15
N PRO A 693 31.46 22.79 1.42
CA PRO A 693 30.67 23.83 2.09
C PRO A 693 29.43 24.24 1.28
N VAL A 694 28.26 24.08 1.87
CA VAL A 694 26.95 24.35 1.26
C VAL A 694 26.09 25.21 2.18
N ARG A 695 25.08 25.87 1.63
CA ARG A 695 23.98 26.45 2.41
C ARG A 695 22.96 25.36 2.69
N TYR A 696 22.55 25.23 3.95
CA TYR A 696 21.44 24.36 4.33
C TYR A 696 20.18 25.21 4.52
N ASP A 697 19.09 24.75 3.95
CA ASP A 697 17.78 25.41 3.98
C ASP A 697 16.78 24.49 4.69
N TRP A 698 16.34 24.87 5.90
CA TRP A 698 15.33 24.14 6.68
C TRP A 698 13.93 24.65 6.33
N LEU A 699 13.01 23.76 6.01
CA LEU A 699 11.70 24.10 5.46
C LEU A 699 10.56 23.83 6.44
N LEU A 700 9.57 24.73 6.41
CA LEU A 700 8.29 24.56 7.10
C LEU A 700 7.15 25.14 6.26
N HIS A 701 6.03 24.43 6.22
CA HIS A 701 4.85 24.86 5.49
C HIS A 701 3.62 24.94 6.39
N ALA A 702 2.77 25.93 6.12
CA ALA A 702 1.52 26.20 6.84
C ALA A 702 0.42 26.67 5.89
N LEU A 703 -0.84 26.61 6.34
CA LEU A 703 -1.99 27.14 5.59
C LEU A 703 -2.11 28.66 5.67
N GLU A 704 -1.45 29.29 6.65
CA GLU A 704 -1.52 30.72 6.93
C GLU A 704 -0.12 31.32 7.08
N LYS A 705 -0.04 32.64 6.89
CA LYS A 705 1.22 33.37 7.03
C LYS A 705 1.79 33.16 8.42
N MET A 706 3.06 32.76 8.48
CA MET A 706 3.75 32.51 9.73
C MET A 706 4.26 33.82 10.33
N GLU A 707 4.25 33.91 11.66
CA GLU A 707 4.86 35.03 12.36
C GLU A 707 6.31 34.70 12.67
N ILE A 708 7.24 35.53 12.17
CA ILE A 708 8.68 35.31 12.31
C ILE A 708 9.24 36.37 13.26
N ASP A 709 9.87 35.91 14.33
CA ASP A 709 10.71 36.69 15.22
C ASP A 709 12.18 36.28 14.99
N GLU A 710 12.84 36.99 14.09
CA GLU A 710 14.24 36.72 13.72
C GLU A 710 15.22 36.99 14.87
N ILE A 711 14.87 37.87 15.81
CA ILE A 711 15.73 38.21 16.96
C ILE A 711 15.79 37.01 17.91
N ASN A 712 14.66 36.36 18.13
CA ASN A 712 14.54 35.21 19.03
C ASN A 712 14.60 33.87 18.30
N ASN A 713 14.90 33.85 16.99
CA ASN A 713 14.88 32.66 16.13
C ASN A 713 13.62 31.80 16.33
N THR A 714 12.46 32.46 16.36
CA THR A 714 11.18 31.84 16.68
C THR A 714 10.17 32.08 15.57
N VAL A 715 9.45 31.05 15.19
CA VAL A 715 8.35 31.10 14.23
C VAL A 715 7.08 30.60 14.90
N THR A 716 5.97 31.32 14.74
CA THR A 716 4.66 30.88 15.20
C THR A 716 3.74 30.62 14.01
N VAL A 717 3.29 29.38 13.88
CA VAL A 717 2.19 29.00 12.99
C VAL A 717 0.87 29.16 13.74
N ARG A 718 -0.14 29.67 13.04
CA ARG A 718 -1.48 29.88 13.57
C ARG A 718 -2.51 29.25 12.66
N ARG A 719 -3.50 28.60 13.27
CA ARG A 719 -4.71 28.15 12.60
C ARG A 719 -5.83 28.06 13.63
N GLY A 720 -6.90 28.83 13.46
CA GLY A 720 -7.96 28.93 14.47
C GLY A 720 -7.39 29.28 15.86
N LYS A 721 -7.67 28.45 16.87
CA LYS A 721 -7.04 28.53 18.21
C LYS A 721 -5.74 27.74 18.33
N ALA A 722 -5.44 26.83 17.42
CA ALA A 722 -4.24 26.00 17.46
C ALA A 722 -2.99 26.82 17.10
N ARG A 723 -1.89 26.54 17.79
CA ARG A 723 -0.61 27.20 17.61
C ARG A 723 0.51 26.17 17.60
N LEU A 724 1.49 26.39 16.73
CA LEU A 724 2.77 25.71 16.76
C LEU A 724 3.87 26.76 16.89
N THR A 725 4.63 26.70 17.97
CA THR A 725 5.82 27.53 18.16
C THR A 725 7.06 26.71 17.80
N VAL A 726 7.82 27.18 16.82
CA VAL A 726 9.07 26.58 16.33
C VAL A 726 10.22 27.47 16.73
N LYS A 727 11.11 26.99 17.59
CA LYS A 727 12.27 27.73 18.09
C LYS A 727 13.56 27.04 17.67
N PHE A 728 14.39 27.75 16.92
CA PHE A 728 15.72 27.28 16.53
C PHE A 728 16.72 27.60 17.64
N LEU A 729 17.29 26.56 18.24
CA LEU A 729 18.31 26.66 19.28
C LEU A 729 19.72 26.66 18.68
N GLU A 730 19.91 25.88 17.61
CA GLU A 730 21.10 25.88 16.77
C GLU A 730 20.69 25.72 15.30
N PRO A 731 21.42 26.33 14.35
CA PRO A 731 22.48 27.30 14.60
C PRO A 731 21.89 28.66 15.04
N ALA A 732 22.66 29.44 15.80
CA ALA A 732 22.20 30.75 16.30
C ALA A 732 22.04 31.81 15.20
N GLU A 733 22.84 31.73 14.12
CA GLU A 733 22.82 32.71 13.02
C GLU A 733 22.07 32.18 11.81
N LEU A 734 20.82 32.63 11.66
CA LEU A 734 19.90 32.19 10.61
C LEU A 734 19.37 33.36 9.79
N SER A 735 18.97 33.05 8.56
CA SER A 735 18.22 33.95 7.69
C SER A 735 16.85 33.34 7.42
N PHE A 736 15.79 34.15 7.55
CA PHE A 736 14.42 33.71 7.39
C PHE A 736 13.83 34.31 6.12
N SER A 737 13.04 33.52 5.40
CA SER A 737 12.22 34.01 4.30
C SER A 737 10.94 33.20 4.23
N GLN A 738 9.83 33.84 3.83
CA GLN A 738 8.58 33.12 3.57
C GLN A 738 7.85 33.70 2.37
N THR A 739 7.10 32.85 1.67
CA THR A 739 6.28 33.23 0.52
C THR A 739 4.93 32.53 0.57
N GLY A 740 3.88 33.20 0.09
CA GLY A 740 2.54 32.63 -0.14
C GLY A 740 2.36 32.03 -1.54
N LYS A 741 3.42 32.06 -2.36
CA LYS A 741 3.38 31.65 -3.77
C LYS A 741 4.02 30.30 -3.99
N PHE A 742 3.36 29.50 -4.82
CA PHE A 742 3.95 28.35 -5.49
C PHE A 742 4.78 28.80 -6.69
N ASP A 743 5.90 28.14 -6.96
CA ASP A 743 6.70 28.40 -8.17
C ASP A 743 5.96 27.95 -9.44
N VAL A 744 5.08 26.95 -9.31
CA VAL A 744 4.23 26.45 -10.38
C VAL A 744 2.79 26.51 -9.89
N SER A 745 1.90 27.17 -10.64
CA SER A 745 0.49 27.29 -10.22
C SER A 745 -0.21 25.93 -10.28
N PRO A 746 -1.02 25.56 -9.27
CA PRO A 746 -1.91 24.39 -9.35
C PRO A 746 -3.06 24.58 -10.36
N GLY A 747 -3.17 25.77 -10.98
CA GLY A 747 -4.21 26.10 -11.95
C GLY A 747 -5.56 26.40 -11.29
N THR A 748 -6.64 26.25 -12.05
CA THR A 748 -8.00 26.21 -11.53
C THR A 748 -8.41 24.75 -11.34
N ALA A 749 -8.97 24.40 -10.17
CA ALA A 749 -9.38 23.03 -9.92
C ALA A 749 -10.65 22.66 -10.69
N TYR A 750 -10.99 21.37 -10.65
CA TYR A 750 -12.32 20.87 -11.00
C TYR A 750 -13.21 20.85 -9.73
N PRO A 751 -14.48 21.31 -9.79
CA PRO A 751 -15.15 21.90 -10.94
C PRO A 751 -14.61 23.31 -11.28
N GLU A 752 -14.79 23.68 -12.55
CA GLU A 752 -14.27 24.90 -13.16
C GLU A 752 -14.59 26.16 -12.32
N GLY A 753 -13.57 26.95 -11.99
CA GLY A 753 -13.69 28.16 -11.18
C GLY A 753 -13.23 28.04 -9.72
N PHE A 754 -12.89 26.84 -9.23
CA PHE A 754 -12.27 26.72 -7.91
C PHE A 754 -10.83 27.25 -7.92
N VAL A 755 -10.57 28.24 -7.07
CA VAL A 755 -9.23 28.81 -6.85
C VAL A 755 -8.62 28.12 -5.63
N TYR A 756 -7.49 27.47 -5.83
CA TYR A 756 -6.74 26.87 -4.75
C TYR A 756 -6.26 27.95 -3.75
N PRO A 757 -6.57 27.82 -2.45
CA PRO A 757 -6.10 28.76 -1.44
C PRO A 757 -4.56 28.86 -1.42
N GLU A 758 -4.03 30.03 -1.12
CA GLU A 758 -2.59 30.17 -0.87
C GLU A 758 -2.15 29.29 0.31
N GLN A 759 -0.92 28.83 0.25
CA GLN A 759 -0.21 28.19 1.35
C GLN A 759 1.09 28.94 1.58
N TRP A 760 1.64 28.86 2.79
CA TRP A 760 2.82 29.62 3.17
C TRP A 760 4.01 28.71 3.37
N HIS A 761 5.14 29.09 2.78
CA HIS A 761 6.35 28.30 2.71
C HIS A 761 7.49 29.10 3.33
N LEU A 762 7.99 28.64 4.48
CA LEU A 762 9.13 29.21 5.19
C LEU A 762 10.40 28.47 4.76
N THR A 763 11.45 29.24 4.54
CA THR A 763 12.82 28.76 4.39
C THR A 763 13.70 29.44 5.43
N VAL A 764 14.38 28.63 6.25
CA VAL A 764 15.32 29.06 7.29
C VAL A 764 16.72 28.59 6.89
N SER A 765 17.56 29.52 6.48
CA SER A 765 18.87 29.22 5.89
C SER A 765 20.01 29.48 6.87
N THR A 766 21.03 28.61 6.83
CA THR A 766 22.33 28.92 7.45
C THR A 766 22.95 30.15 6.78
N LYS A 767 23.38 31.16 7.55
CA LYS A 767 24.05 32.35 6.97
C LYS A 767 25.39 31.99 6.29
N ASN A 768 26.13 31.08 6.90
CA ASN A 768 27.43 30.63 6.42
C ASN A 768 27.28 29.31 5.65
N ARG A 769 28.09 29.14 4.61
CA ARG A 769 28.24 27.85 3.94
C ARG A 769 29.11 26.93 4.78
N ASN A 770 28.63 25.75 5.11
CA ASN A 770 29.33 24.82 6.00
C ASN A 770 29.36 23.41 5.41
N LYS A 771 30.42 22.64 5.70
CA LYS A 771 30.45 21.21 5.36
C LYS A 771 29.49 20.42 6.24
N ALA A 772 29.39 20.78 7.52
CA ALA A 772 28.48 20.15 8.46
C ALA A 772 27.65 21.20 9.18
N ALA A 773 26.40 20.86 9.50
CA ALA A 773 25.51 21.68 10.28
C ALA A 773 24.66 20.78 11.19
N ALA A 774 24.13 21.36 12.27
CA ALA A 774 22.95 20.81 12.89
C ALA A 774 21.90 21.87 13.13
N PHE A 775 20.65 21.48 12.90
CA PHE A 775 19.50 22.21 13.37
C PHE A 775 19.02 21.54 14.64
N VAL A 776 18.94 22.29 15.74
CA VAL A 776 18.30 21.86 16.98
C VAL A 776 17.05 22.72 17.13
N VAL A 777 15.89 22.11 16.93
CA VAL A 777 14.61 22.83 16.80
C VAL A 777 13.63 22.29 17.82
N ARG A 778 13.15 23.17 18.71
CA ARG A 778 12.06 22.85 19.62
C ARG A 778 10.74 23.28 19.00
N MET A 779 9.78 22.38 18.98
CA MET A 779 8.44 22.58 18.45
C MET A 779 7.42 22.31 19.54
N LYS A 780 6.60 23.29 19.88
CA LYS A 780 5.57 23.16 20.91
C LYS A 780 4.19 23.48 20.36
N VAL A 781 3.26 22.53 20.52
CA VAL A 781 1.86 22.70 20.15
C VAL A 781 1.05 23.16 21.36
N TRP A 782 0.27 24.23 21.19
CA TRP A 782 -0.55 24.81 22.25
C TRP A 782 -1.81 25.49 21.68
N GLN A 783 -2.79 25.75 22.54
CA GLN A 783 -4.04 26.39 22.16
C GLN A 783 -4.07 27.81 22.75
N ALA A 784 -4.37 28.79 21.91
CA ALA A 784 -4.64 30.15 22.37
C ALA A 784 -5.96 30.20 23.17
N PRO A 785 -6.07 31.09 24.19
CA PRO A 785 -7.28 31.26 25.00
C PRO A 785 -8.58 31.39 24.19
#